data_AF-A0A819KMI7-F1
#
_entry.id   AF-A0A819KMI7-F1
#
_cell.length_a   1.000
_cell.length_b   1.000
_cell.length_c   1.000
_cell.angle_alpha   90.00
_cell.angle_beta   90.00
_cell.angle_gamma   90.00
#
_symmetry.space_group_name_H-M   'P 1'
#
loop_
_entity.id
_entity.type
_entity.pdbx_description
1 polymer ?
#
loop_
_entity_poly.entity_id
_entity_poly.type
_entity_poly.pdbx_seq_one_letter_code
_entity_poly.pdbx_strand_id
1 'polypeptide(L)'
;KIKSAEQQINELNENINRLKSQLLDAEKQLLRVNQNEQKLKQECEHTRGQLTTIQRSEATINADLVNAQRKHNQLCANIWRCFAADDDNDEYDEDQHNIIEQIEQLQQKLNESRNELEHHREIYSSSNEQQKTSFGKLTDIFTIAMHEQTTERILLHARQQMLEFEEADAESFAGMFRQTAINALNCHVKLISELNSLVTKQNDQEQDLYTNDILALIRRQYEEFEHEKQNLSFEQTSRERTLRSELEQITNEKDTIWQQRFNEECNRLREQAAQLQREHDEQSSSLSARLEEAETQNRDYLQKLNILETESSEKIDELTTKLEKYQQQLTEDNERQNQLASINERQKEELIQLEKERDATIEDLNRQVEAYKDQVRQFSITIIQLEKSLGDEQEKRIKLQADLDILNKNDQGRMSTSSASPPPVAMETVVPVFTAPVADLSQELFAYKSRVQEQEQIIISLRRDLAGMTARLSDVQGELSEKQKQALEKSELTIREQAKELNDTRLKLSKLSDIVDKQSTQIETLQSDLSKSKILVEQYQLLVDQRQADIDRLTKSLREKDLIVEQVERTNHDEGRITHELVSIGAQCKGERHEQTIGRQREALNELRARIKSLEQLRPVNPSYEKVLQQVVLLKRELAELRARQALPNDLPDLRTTPAPNSAHQQSQRQSTTTATTMRQSPSTTIHSDSINEAQKVVEERAAHAETMNSLQSCDELHNAFTRKLMNLLDIDDDSLANVTPLATLPATDRYVALQQRQRTNEILMQKVEMIRERLTRKEELLRDYEKDLGKLRQAEILLREKDILLQDLETDKRTKDDEALYLRNTLKETQDSLNQEKRVNSSVKLGRNVDQSQSNELIRRSGGSTATLHHHCPPDTTAKVQTIKRDLNQKVSRKNYEIKTLKQELNEALDTISEQSHKVKLLELQSKT
;
A
#
# COMPACT_ATOMS: atom_id res chain seq x y z
N LYS A 1 -10.94 -15.58 -107.06
CA LYS A 1 -9.84 -15.58 -106.05
C LYS A 1 -9.57 -14.17 -105.54
N ILE A 2 -8.85 -13.28 -106.24
CA ILE A 2 -8.49 -11.91 -105.76
C ILE A 2 -9.69 -11.17 -105.12
N LYS A 3 -10.80 -10.96 -105.83
CA LYS A 3 -12.03 -10.32 -105.29
C LYS A 3 -12.59 -10.91 -104.00
N SER A 4 -12.37 -12.20 -103.75
CA SER A 4 -12.81 -12.87 -102.51
C SER A 4 -11.89 -12.54 -101.33
N ALA A 5 -10.58 -12.40 -101.59
CA ALA A 5 -9.62 -11.97 -100.59
C ALA A 5 -9.77 -10.47 -100.29
N GLU A 6 -10.01 -9.64 -101.31
CA GLU A 6 -10.35 -8.21 -101.15
C GLU A 6 -11.60 -8.04 -100.27
N GLN A 7 -12.64 -8.85 -100.50
CA GLN A 7 -13.86 -8.82 -99.69
C GLN A 7 -13.62 -9.28 -98.25
N GLN A 8 -12.89 -10.38 -98.03
CA GLN A 8 -12.50 -10.84 -96.69
C GLN A 8 -11.63 -9.83 -95.93
N ILE A 9 -10.70 -9.13 -96.62
CA ILE A 9 -9.88 -8.06 -96.04
C ILE A 9 -10.75 -6.87 -95.62
N ASN A 10 -11.77 -6.51 -96.42
CA ASN A 10 -12.72 -5.46 -96.04
C ASN A 10 -13.58 -5.86 -94.83
N GLU A 11 -14.11 -7.09 -94.81
CA GLU A 11 -14.87 -7.62 -93.67
C GLU A 11 -14.01 -7.67 -92.38
N LEU A 12 -12.73 -8.04 -92.48
CA LEU A 12 -11.79 -7.97 -91.36
C LEU A 12 -11.51 -6.53 -90.91
N ASN A 13 -11.33 -5.59 -91.83
CA ASN A 13 -11.12 -4.18 -91.52
C ASN A 13 -12.35 -3.54 -90.84
N GLU A 14 -13.56 -3.85 -91.29
CA GLU A 14 -14.80 -3.41 -90.63
C GLU A 14 -14.93 -3.98 -89.21
N ASN A 15 -14.62 -5.26 -89.01
CA ASN A 15 -14.61 -5.87 -87.68
C ASN A 15 -13.53 -5.25 -86.75
N ILE A 16 -12.33 -4.98 -87.27
CA ILE A 16 -11.27 -4.28 -86.52
C ILE A 16 -11.72 -2.86 -86.11
N ASN A 17 -12.38 -2.13 -87.01
CA ASN A 17 -12.87 -0.79 -86.70
C ASN A 17 -14.04 -0.81 -85.70
N ARG A 18 -14.93 -1.81 -85.79
CA ARG A 18 -15.99 -2.04 -84.80
C ARG A 18 -15.43 -2.33 -83.40
N LEU A 19 -14.44 -3.24 -83.31
CA LEU A 19 -13.76 -3.57 -82.06
C LEU A 19 -13.02 -2.36 -81.46
N LYS A 20 -12.35 -1.54 -82.29
CA LYS A 20 -11.74 -0.27 -81.85
C LYS A 20 -12.77 0.69 -81.27
N SER A 21 -13.95 0.83 -81.88
CA SER A 21 -15.03 1.67 -81.35
C SER A 21 -15.54 1.16 -80.01
N GLN A 22 -15.75 -0.16 -79.88
CA GLN A 22 -16.21 -0.79 -78.63
C GLN A 22 -15.17 -0.62 -77.50
N LEU A 23 -13.88 -0.75 -77.80
CA LEU A 23 -12.80 -0.52 -76.84
C LEU A 23 -12.76 0.94 -76.38
N LEU A 24 -12.88 1.89 -77.31
CA LEU A 24 -12.91 3.32 -77.02
C LEU A 24 -14.12 3.72 -76.15
N ASP A 25 -15.29 3.11 -76.37
CA ASP A 25 -16.48 3.36 -75.55
C ASP A 25 -16.40 2.68 -74.17
N ALA A 26 -15.80 1.49 -74.07
CA ALA A 26 -15.48 0.87 -72.80
C ALA A 26 -14.48 1.71 -71.98
N GLU A 27 -13.46 2.29 -72.63
CA GLU A 27 -12.50 3.20 -71.98
C GLU A 27 -13.18 4.48 -71.45
N LYS A 28 -14.11 5.07 -72.21
CA LYS A 28 -14.96 6.19 -71.73
C LYS A 28 -15.84 5.79 -70.54
N GLN A 29 -16.40 4.58 -70.54
CA GLN A 29 -17.18 4.08 -69.40
C GLN A 29 -16.31 3.90 -68.16
N LEU A 30 -15.12 3.30 -68.30
CA LEU A 30 -14.17 3.11 -67.21
C LEU A 30 -13.70 4.44 -66.62
N LEU A 31 -13.46 5.45 -67.47
CA LEU A 31 -13.16 6.82 -67.03
C LEU A 31 -14.31 7.43 -66.20
N ARG A 32 -15.57 7.24 -66.63
CA ARG A 32 -16.76 7.71 -65.88
C ARG A 32 -16.93 6.99 -64.55
N VAL A 33 -16.67 5.67 -64.50
CA VAL A 33 -16.69 4.89 -63.25
C VAL A 33 -15.64 5.42 -62.27
N ASN A 34 -14.40 5.64 -62.72
CA ASN A 34 -13.33 6.20 -61.88
C ASN A 34 -13.66 7.62 -61.38
N GLN A 35 -14.23 8.48 -62.24
CA GLN A 35 -14.71 9.81 -61.83
C GLN A 35 -15.84 9.74 -60.78
N ASN A 36 -16.74 8.78 -60.89
CA ASN A 36 -17.80 8.57 -59.88
C ASN A 36 -17.24 7.97 -58.58
N GLU A 37 -16.25 7.08 -58.66
CA GLU A 37 -15.56 6.53 -57.49
C GLU A 37 -14.80 7.62 -56.72
N GLN A 38 -14.18 8.57 -57.42
CA GLN A 38 -13.55 9.75 -56.79
C GLN A 38 -14.57 10.66 -56.11
N LYS A 39 -15.75 10.89 -56.69
CA LYS A 39 -16.84 11.65 -56.05
C LYS A 39 -17.36 10.94 -54.80
N LEU A 40 -17.65 9.64 -54.89
CA LEU A 40 -18.07 8.82 -53.74
C LEU A 40 -17.02 8.86 -52.61
N LYS A 41 -15.72 8.84 -52.93
CA LYS A 41 -14.66 9.01 -51.93
C LYS A 41 -14.70 10.39 -51.27
N GLN A 42 -14.89 11.46 -52.04
CA GLN A 42 -15.03 12.83 -51.51
C GLN A 42 -16.30 12.99 -50.65
N GLU A 43 -17.42 12.37 -51.05
CA GLU A 43 -18.68 12.37 -50.28
C GLU A 43 -18.55 11.57 -48.97
N CYS A 44 -17.86 10.42 -48.98
CA CYS A 44 -17.51 9.65 -47.78
C CYS A 44 -16.54 10.40 -46.85
N GLU A 45 -15.56 11.12 -47.39
CA GLU A 45 -14.66 11.96 -46.58
C GLU A 45 -15.39 13.17 -45.98
N HIS A 46 -16.28 13.80 -46.75
CA HIS A 46 -17.11 14.93 -46.28
C HIS A 46 -18.09 14.51 -45.18
N THR A 47 -18.82 13.40 -45.38
CA THR A 47 -19.75 12.86 -44.36
C THR A 47 -19.02 12.38 -43.10
N ARG A 48 -17.81 11.81 -43.22
CA ARG A 48 -16.94 11.53 -42.05
C ARG A 48 -16.50 12.81 -41.33
N GLY A 49 -16.21 13.89 -42.06
CA GLY A 49 -15.94 15.22 -41.50
C GLY A 49 -17.15 15.79 -40.75
N GLN A 50 -18.35 15.66 -41.32
CA GLN A 50 -19.60 16.03 -40.65
C GLN A 50 -19.81 15.20 -39.37
N LEU A 51 -19.69 13.88 -39.44
CA LEU A 51 -19.86 12.98 -38.28
C LEU A 51 -18.90 13.34 -37.13
N THR A 52 -17.62 13.54 -37.42
CA THR A 52 -16.62 13.94 -36.40
C THR A 52 -16.84 15.36 -35.87
N THR A 53 -17.58 16.21 -36.59
CA THR A 53 -18.03 17.52 -36.08
C THR A 53 -19.25 17.35 -35.17
N ILE A 54 -20.22 16.52 -35.56
CA ILE A 54 -21.41 16.18 -34.75
C ILE A 54 -21.01 15.54 -33.43
N GLN A 55 -20.07 14.58 -33.44
CA GLN A 55 -19.53 13.93 -32.23
C GLN A 55 -18.82 14.93 -31.29
N ARG A 56 -18.21 16.00 -31.83
CA ARG A 56 -17.62 17.07 -31.01
C ARG A 56 -18.69 17.96 -30.37
N SER A 57 -19.73 18.33 -31.10
CA SER A 57 -20.88 19.06 -30.53
C SER A 57 -21.65 18.23 -29.51
N GLU A 58 -21.82 16.92 -29.75
CA GLU A 58 -22.42 15.97 -28.81
C GLU A 58 -21.58 15.86 -27.53
N ALA A 59 -20.24 15.80 -27.64
CA ALA A 59 -19.34 15.80 -26.48
C ALA A 59 -19.44 17.11 -25.67
N THR A 60 -19.57 18.27 -26.31
CA THR A 60 -19.79 19.55 -25.59
C THR A 60 -21.17 19.62 -24.95
N ILE A 61 -22.23 19.22 -25.64
CA ILE A 61 -23.61 19.19 -25.09
C ILE A 61 -23.69 18.25 -23.88
N ASN A 62 -23.05 17.08 -23.93
CA ASN A 62 -22.98 16.16 -22.80
C ASN A 62 -22.18 16.74 -21.62
N ALA A 63 -21.08 17.47 -21.89
CA ALA A 63 -20.33 18.16 -20.84
C ALA A 63 -21.17 19.27 -20.18
N ASP A 64 -21.90 20.05 -20.96
CA ASP A 64 -22.78 21.11 -20.47
C ASP A 64 -24.00 20.57 -19.73
N LEU A 65 -24.58 19.44 -20.17
CA LEU A 65 -25.62 18.70 -19.44
C LEU A 65 -25.12 18.24 -18.07
N VAL A 66 -23.94 17.61 -18.00
CA VAL A 66 -23.32 17.18 -16.73
C VAL A 66 -23.03 18.38 -15.82
N ASN A 67 -22.59 19.52 -16.38
CA ASN A 67 -22.38 20.75 -15.62
C ASN A 67 -23.69 21.36 -15.12
N ALA A 68 -24.75 21.35 -15.92
CA ALA A 68 -26.09 21.81 -15.54
C ALA A 68 -26.69 20.92 -14.43
N GLN A 69 -26.55 19.59 -14.55
CA GLN A 69 -27.02 18.64 -13.55
C GLN A 69 -26.22 18.72 -12.25
N ARG A 70 -24.89 19.00 -12.32
CA ARG A 70 -24.08 19.33 -11.14
C ARG A 70 -24.57 20.62 -10.44
N LYS A 71 -24.89 21.68 -11.22
CA LYS A 71 -25.47 22.92 -10.67
C LYS A 71 -26.85 22.70 -10.06
N HIS A 72 -27.72 21.91 -10.69
CA HIS A 72 -29.02 21.53 -10.14
C HIS A 72 -28.87 20.79 -8.81
N ASN A 73 -27.98 19.80 -8.72
CA ASN A 73 -27.71 19.09 -7.47
C ASN A 73 -27.15 20.01 -6.38
N GLN A 74 -26.33 21.01 -6.73
CA GLN A 74 -25.87 22.05 -5.81
C GLN A 74 -27.00 22.98 -5.34
N LEU A 75 -27.92 23.38 -6.23
CA LEU A 75 -29.11 24.16 -5.88
C LEU A 75 -30.00 23.37 -4.91
N CYS A 76 -30.32 22.10 -5.23
CA CYS A 76 -31.12 21.23 -4.38
C CYS A 76 -30.46 20.99 -3.01
N ALA A 77 -29.13 20.87 -2.94
CA ALA A 77 -28.40 20.76 -1.68
C ALA A 77 -28.37 22.07 -0.86
N ASN A 78 -28.43 23.23 -1.51
CA ASN A 78 -28.56 24.52 -0.83
C ASN A 78 -30.00 24.76 -0.34
N ILE A 79 -31.01 24.44 -1.16
CA ILE A 79 -32.43 24.46 -0.77
C ILE A 79 -32.67 23.54 0.44
N TRP A 80 -32.09 22.34 0.45
CA TRP A 80 -32.13 21.43 1.60
C TRP A 80 -31.44 21.98 2.86
N ARG A 81 -30.48 22.90 2.74
CA ARG A 81 -29.89 23.59 3.90
C ARG A 81 -30.80 24.72 4.41
N CYS A 82 -31.44 25.46 3.51
CA CYS A 82 -32.42 26.49 3.86
C CYS A 82 -33.63 25.88 4.60
N PHE A 83 -34.11 24.70 4.19
CA PHE A 83 -35.18 23.95 4.87
C PHE A 83 -34.72 23.11 6.08
N ALA A 84 -33.45 23.20 6.50
CA ALA A 84 -32.91 22.47 7.65
C ALA A 84 -32.45 23.39 8.80
N ALA A 85 -32.91 24.64 8.79
CA ALA A 85 -32.63 25.64 9.81
C ALA A 85 -33.95 26.24 10.33
N ASP A 86 -34.53 25.61 11.35
CA ASP A 86 -35.65 26.16 12.11
C ASP A 86 -35.15 27.28 13.04
N ASP A 87 -35.52 28.54 12.76
CA ASP A 87 -36.21 29.44 13.71
C ASP A 87 -36.43 30.84 13.09
N ASP A 88 -37.62 31.39 13.33
CA ASP A 88 -38.07 32.80 13.26
C ASP A 88 -37.35 33.79 12.29
N ASN A 89 -37.99 34.12 11.16
CA ASN A 89 -38.13 35.49 10.62
C ASN A 89 -39.12 35.57 9.44
N ASP A 90 -40.18 36.38 9.56
CA ASP A 90 -41.22 36.60 8.55
C ASP A 90 -40.81 37.62 7.44
N GLU A 91 -39.69 37.40 6.74
CA GLU A 91 -39.19 38.32 5.70
C GLU A 91 -38.54 37.61 4.48
N TYR A 92 -39.27 36.69 3.83
CA TYR A 92 -38.73 35.80 2.78
C TYR A 92 -39.56 35.63 1.48
N ASP A 93 -40.46 36.55 1.14
CA ASP A 93 -41.27 36.44 -0.11
C ASP A 93 -40.45 36.68 -1.41
N GLU A 94 -39.53 37.67 -1.44
CA GLU A 94 -38.79 38.00 -2.68
C GLU A 94 -37.80 36.91 -3.11
N ASP A 95 -37.04 36.33 -2.16
CA ASP A 95 -36.04 35.29 -2.46
C ASP A 95 -36.70 33.98 -2.93
N GLN A 96 -37.87 33.60 -2.37
CA GLN A 96 -38.61 32.43 -2.87
C GLN A 96 -39.09 32.65 -4.30
N HIS A 97 -39.59 33.85 -4.65
CA HIS A 97 -40.01 34.15 -6.01
C HIS A 97 -38.84 34.10 -7.00
N ASN A 98 -37.68 34.63 -6.62
CA ASN A 98 -36.45 34.61 -7.42
C ASN A 98 -35.90 33.18 -7.61
N ILE A 99 -35.98 32.32 -6.59
CA ILE A 99 -35.64 30.90 -6.70
C ILE A 99 -36.61 30.16 -7.64
N ILE A 100 -37.92 30.43 -7.56
CA ILE A 100 -38.92 29.85 -8.46
C ILE A 100 -38.67 30.28 -9.91
N GLU A 101 -38.43 31.56 -10.18
CA GLU A 101 -38.12 32.05 -11.53
C GLU A 101 -36.85 31.40 -12.09
N GLN A 102 -35.80 31.25 -11.27
CA GLN A 102 -34.59 30.54 -11.67
C GLN A 102 -34.83 29.05 -11.96
N ILE A 103 -35.74 28.40 -11.24
CA ILE A 103 -36.16 27.02 -11.52
C ILE A 103 -36.93 26.94 -12.84
N GLU A 104 -37.86 27.86 -13.11
CA GLU A 104 -38.61 27.91 -14.38
C GLU A 104 -37.68 28.17 -15.57
N GLN A 105 -36.76 29.13 -15.46
CA GLN A 105 -35.74 29.41 -16.49
C GLN A 105 -34.80 28.23 -16.74
N LEU A 106 -34.50 27.41 -15.73
CA LEU A 106 -33.70 26.18 -15.88
C LEU A 106 -34.52 25.04 -16.49
N GLN A 107 -35.80 24.89 -16.13
CA GLN A 107 -36.71 23.92 -16.76
C GLN A 107 -36.96 24.23 -18.24
N GLN A 108 -37.10 25.51 -18.60
CA GLN A 108 -37.23 25.93 -19.99
C GLN A 108 -35.98 25.52 -20.80
N LYS A 109 -34.78 25.86 -20.32
CA LYS A 109 -33.52 25.48 -20.99
C LYS A 109 -33.33 23.96 -21.09
N LEU A 110 -33.74 23.20 -20.07
CA LEU A 110 -33.73 21.73 -20.11
C LEU A 110 -34.64 21.18 -21.21
N ASN A 111 -35.84 21.77 -21.38
CA ASN A 111 -36.77 21.39 -22.44
C ASN A 111 -36.28 21.82 -23.83
N GLU A 112 -35.64 22.98 -23.95
CA GLU A 112 -35.02 23.44 -25.21
C GLU A 112 -33.92 22.47 -25.67
N SER A 113 -32.93 22.15 -24.84
CA SER A 113 -31.88 21.17 -25.20
C SER A 113 -32.42 19.74 -25.37
N ARG A 114 -33.52 19.37 -24.71
CA ARG A 114 -34.20 18.09 -24.96
C ARG A 114 -34.82 18.03 -26.36
N ASN A 115 -35.47 19.11 -26.80
CA ASN A 115 -36.06 19.19 -28.13
C ASN A 115 -34.98 19.20 -29.22
N GLU A 116 -33.83 19.85 -28.98
CA GLU A 116 -32.66 19.81 -29.88
C GLU A 116 -32.09 18.38 -30.03
N LEU A 117 -31.96 17.64 -28.92
CA LEU A 117 -31.55 16.23 -28.95
C LEU A 117 -32.55 15.33 -29.69
N GLU A 118 -33.85 15.56 -29.51
CA GLU A 118 -34.91 14.82 -30.21
C GLU A 118 -34.86 15.10 -31.73
N HIS A 119 -34.67 16.37 -32.14
CA HIS A 119 -34.50 16.75 -33.54
C HIS A 119 -33.23 16.15 -34.18
N HIS A 120 -32.09 16.16 -33.48
CA HIS A 120 -30.87 15.49 -33.94
C HIS A 120 -31.07 13.97 -34.10
N ARG A 121 -31.90 13.35 -33.25
CA ARG A 121 -32.24 11.91 -33.33
C ARG A 121 -33.09 11.59 -34.57
N GLU A 122 -34.05 12.44 -34.93
CA GLU A 122 -34.84 12.31 -36.16
C GLU A 122 -33.96 12.44 -37.41
N ILE A 123 -33.07 13.44 -37.44
CA ILE A 123 -32.09 13.61 -38.54
C ILE A 123 -31.24 12.35 -38.70
N TYR A 124 -30.71 11.81 -37.59
CA TYR A 124 -29.89 10.59 -37.63
C TYR A 124 -30.67 9.36 -38.11
N SER A 125 -31.95 9.24 -37.73
CA SER A 125 -32.85 8.17 -38.19
C SER A 125 -33.08 8.26 -39.71
N SER A 126 -33.42 9.45 -40.22
CA SER A 126 -33.68 9.65 -41.65
C SER A 126 -32.44 9.38 -42.53
N SER A 127 -31.25 9.74 -42.05
CA SER A 127 -29.97 9.43 -42.71
C SER A 127 -29.71 7.92 -42.79
N ASN A 128 -30.03 7.17 -41.72
CA ASN A 128 -29.88 5.72 -41.67
C ASN A 128 -30.83 5.01 -42.67
N GLU A 129 -32.07 5.49 -42.84
CA GLU A 129 -32.98 4.96 -43.88
C GLU A 129 -32.52 5.28 -45.31
N GLN A 130 -31.95 6.47 -45.54
CA GLN A 130 -31.33 6.81 -46.83
C GLN A 130 -30.10 5.94 -47.13
N GLN A 131 -29.30 5.58 -46.12
CA GLN A 131 -28.18 4.65 -46.27
C GLN A 131 -28.67 3.21 -46.56
N LYS A 132 -29.70 2.71 -45.86
CA LYS A 132 -30.30 1.39 -46.15
C LYS A 132 -30.88 1.30 -47.57
N THR A 133 -31.61 2.33 -48.01
CA THR A 133 -32.26 2.35 -49.33
C THR A 133 -31.29 2.60 -50.50
N SER A 134 -30.11 3.20 -50.24
CA SER A 134 -29.02 3.26 -51.22
C SER A 134 -28.19 1.96 -51.26
N PHE A 135 -27.94 1.33 -50.11
CA PHE A 135 -27.27 0.02 -50.04
C PHE A 135 -28.08 -1.07 -50.76
N GLY A 136 -29.41 -1.12 -50.58
CA GLY A 136 -30.31 -2.05 -51.27
C GLY A 136 -30.18 -1.99 -52.79
N LYS A 137 -30.21 -0.78 -53.36
CA LYS A 137 -30.02 -0.55 -54.82
C LYS A 137 -28.64 -1.00 -55.30
N LEU A 138 -27.61 -0.88 -54.45
CA LEU A 138 -26.26 -1.35 -54.74
C LEU A 138 -26.18 -2.88 -54.77
N THR A 139 -26.86 -3.58 -53.85
CA THR A 139 -27.01 -5.04 -53.92
C THR A 139 -27.78 -5.51 -55.15
N ASP A 140 -28.86 -4.83 -55.54
CA ASP A 140 -29.64 -5.18 -56.73
C ASP A 140 -28.79 -5.06 -58.02
N ILE A 141 -28.06 -3.94 -58.16
CA ILE A 141 -27.13 -3.71 -59.29
C ILE A 141 -26.02 -4.77 -59.32
N PHE A 142 -25.47 -5.13 -58.15
CA PHE A 142 -24.44 -6.16 -58.05
C PHE A 142 -24.98 -7.55 -58.42
N THR A 143 -26.21 -7.90 -58.04
CA THR A 143 -26.86 -9.16 -58.40
C THR A 143 -27.16 -9.25 -59.89
N ILE A 144 -27.57 -8.14 -60.54
CA ILE A 144 -27.77 -8.07 -62.00
C ILE A 144 -26.43 -8.29 -62.73
N ALA A 145 -25.38 -7.55 -62.35
CA ALA A 145 -24.06 -7.67 -62.98
C ALA A 145 -23.45 -9.08 -62.83
N MET A 146 -23.69 -9.75 -61.69
CA MET A 146 -23.26 -11.13 -61.45
C MET A 146 -24.01 -12.16 -62.32
N HIS A 147 -25.22 -11.85 -62.80
CA HIS A 147 -25.94 -12.73 -63.74
C HIS A 147 -25.39 -12.60 -65.17
N GLU A 148 -25.24 -11.38 -65.69
CA GLU A 148 -24.76 -11.14 -67.06
C GLU A 148 -23.35 -11.72 -67.31
N GLN A 149 -22.47 -11.66 -66.31
CA GLN A 149 -21.10 -12.17 -66.43
C GLN A 149 -21.00 -13.72 -66.50
N THR A 150 -22.10 -14.46 -66.28
CA THR A 150 -22.10 -15.94 -66.33
C THR A 150 -22.38 -16.49 -67.72
N THR A 151 -23.20 -15.82 -68.53
CA THR A 151 -23.63 -16.29 -69.86
C THR A 151 -22.60 -16.06 -70.95
N GLU A 152 -21.91 -14.92 -70.99
CA GLU A 152 -20.80 -14.70 -71.95
C GLU A 152 -19.69 -15.75 -71.79
N ARG A 153 -19.37 -16.10 -70.53
CA ARG A 153 -18.22 -16.94 -70.17
C ARG A 153 -18.33 -18.38 -70.69
N ILE A 154 -19.55 -18.88 -70.87
CA ILE A 154 -19.83 -20.22 -71.43
C ILE A 154 -19.62 -20.21 -72.96
N LEU A 155 -20.10 -19.16 -73.64
CA LEU A 155 -19.93 -19.00 -75.10
C LEU A 155 -18.46 -18.77 -75.48
N LEU A 156 -17.71 -18.04 -74.65
CA LEU A 156 -16.27 -17.81 -74.86
C LEU A 156 -15.47 -19.11 -74.75
N HIS A 157 -15.76 -19.97 -73.76
CA HIS A 157 -15.11 -21.28 -73.59
C HIS A 157 -15.39 -22.23 -74.77
N ALA A 158 -16.63 -22.25 -75.29
CA ALA A 158 -16.99 -23.05 -76.46
C ALA A 158 -16.27 -22.57 -77.74
N ARG A 159 -16.08 -21.26 -77.90
CA ARG A 159 -15.39 -20.67 -79.05
C ARG A 159 -13.87 -20.87 -78.98
N GLN A 160 -13.29 -20.80 -77.79
CA GLN A 160 -11.86 -21.01 -77.56
C GLN A 160 -11.46 -22.46 -77.87
N GLN A 161 -12.26 -23.45 -77.47
CA GLN A 161 -12.00 -24.86 -77.80
C GLN A 161 -12.12 -25.20 -79.30
N MET A 162 -12.72 -24.34 -80.13
CA MET A 162 -12.65 -24.54 -81.59
C MET A 162 -11.33 -24.04 -82.19
N LEU A 163 -10.76 -22.96 -81.66
CA LEU A 163 -9.48 -22.39 -82.11
C LEU A 163 -8.29 -23.24 -81.67
N GLU A 164 -8.37 -23.85 -80.48
CA GLU A 164 -7.35 -24.79 -79.98
C GLU A 164 -7.21 -26.07 -80.85
N PHE A 165 -8.14 -26.32 -81.78
CA PHE A 165 -8.02 -27.37 -82.81
C PHE A 165 -7.38 -26.89 -84.14
N GLU A 166 -7.28 -25.57 -84.38
CA GLU A 166 -6.68 -24.99 -85.58
C GLU A 166 -5.22 -24.51 -85.35
N GLU A 167 -4.84 -24.17 -84.12
CA GLU A 167 -3.53 -23.58 -83.76
C GLU A 167 -2.49 -24.59 -83.23
N ALA A 168 -2.53 -25.87 -83.66
CA ALA A 168 -1.55 -26.89 -83.27
C ALA A 168 -0.17 -26.66 -83.94
N ASP A 169 0.74 -26.02 -83.21
CA ASP A 169 1.95 -25.40 -83.75
C ASP A 169 2.94 -26.36 -84.46
N ALA A 170 3.44 -25.95 -85.62
CA ALA A 170 4.04 -26.86 -86.59
C ALA A 170 5.57 -27.08 -86.45
N GLU A 171 6.29 -26.28 -85.68
CA GLU A 171 7.73 -26.10 -85.90
C GLU A 171 8.64 -27.28 -85.51
N SER A 172 8.34 -28.00 -84.42
CA SER A 172 9.11 -29.21 -84.07
C SER A 172 8.85 -30.34 -85.09
N PHE A 173 7.60 -30.48 -85.51
CA PHE A 173 7.17 -31.43 -86.54
C PHE A 173 7.82 -31.10 -87.90
N ALA A 174 7.91 -29.81 -88.25
CA ALA A 174 8.58 -29.31 -89.44
C ALA A 174 10.09 -29.63 -89.48
N GLY A 175 10.75 -29.82 -88.33
CA GLY A 175 12.12 -30.31 -88.26
C GLY A 175 12.26 -31.72 -88.82
N MET A 176 11.47 -32.67 -88.31
CA MET A 176 11.42 -34.03 -88.85
C MET A 176 10.93 -34.04 -90.29
N PHE A 177 9.82 -33.36 -90.60
CA PHE A 177 9.27 -33.31 -91.95
C PHE A 177 10.24 -32.73 -92.98
N ARG A 178 11.10 -31.78 -92.61
CA ARG A 178 12.16 -31.27 -93.49
C ARG A 178 13.22 -32.34 -93.76
N GLN A 179 13.61 -33.12 -92.76
CA GLN A 179 14.55 -34.24 -92.95
C GLN A 179 13.91 -35.39 -93.75
N THR A 180 12.67 -35.79 -93.45
CA THR A 180 11.94 -36.81 -94.21
C THR A 180 11.70 -36.36 -95.65
N ALA A 181 11.40 -35.08 -95.90
CA ALA A 181 11.31 -34.53 -97.25
C ALA A 181 12.66 -34.54 -97.99
N ILE A 182 13.77 -34.27 -97.31
CA ILE A 182 15.12 -34.40 -97.88
C ILE A 182 15.42 -35.87 -98.23
N ASN A 183 15.12 -36.82 -97.33
CA ASN A 183 15.28 -38.25 -97.61
C ASN A 183 14.42 -38.69 -98.81
N ALA A 184 13.13 -38.31 -98.84
CA ALA A 184 12.22 -38.63 -99.94
C ALA A 184 12.66 -38.00 -101.27
N LEU A 185 13.12 -36.74 -101.28
CA LEU A 185 13.68 -36.10 -102.46
C LEU A 185 14.95 -36.79 -102.95
N ASN A 186 15.82 -37.25 -102.04
CA ASN A 186 17.00 -38.03 -102.39
C ASN A 186 16.62 -39.41 -103.00
N CYS A 187 15.62 -40.11 -102.46
CA CYS A 187 15.07 -41.33 -103.07
C CYS A 187 14.48 -41.05 -104.46
N HIS A 188 13.73 -39.96 -104.66
CA HIS A 188 13.22 -39.58 -105.97
C HIS A 188 14.34 -39.23 -106.96
N VAL A 189 15.38 -38.50 -106.55
CA VAL A 189 16.57 -38.23 -107.39
C VAL A 189 17.29 -39.52 -107.77
N LYS A 190 17.42 -40.46 -106.82
CA LYS A 190 18.03 -41.78 -107.06
C LYS A 190 17.21 -42.60 -108.05
N LEU A 191 15.89 -42.71 -107.84
CA LEU A 191 14.95 -43.36 -108.76
C LEU A 191 15.00 -42.74 -110.17
N ILE A 192 15.05 -41.41 -110.27
CA ILE A 192 15.20 -40.71 -111.55
C ILE A 192 16.55 -41.02 -112.20
N SER A 193 17.64 -41.13 -111.43
CA SER A 193 18.95 -41.52 -111.97
C SER A 193 18.98 -42.97 -112.47
N GLU A 194 18.30 -43.89 -111.77
CA GLU A 194 18.22 -45.31 -112.13
C GLU A 194 17.29 -45.51 -113.35
N LEU A 195 16.15 -44.84 -113.41
CA LEU A 195 15.27 -44.77 -114.59
C LEU A 195 16.00 -44.16 -115.79
N ASN A 196 16.73 -43.05 -115.61
CA ASN A 196 17.55 -42.50 -116.68
C ASN A 196 18.63 -43.49 -117.12
N SER A 197 19.23 -44.29 -116.21
CA SER A 197 20.20 -45.33 -116.56
C SER A 197 19.60 -46.50 -117.36
N LEU A 198 18.30 -46.76 -117.21
CA LEU A 198 17.56 -47.74 -118.02
C LEU A 198 17.20 -47.16 -119.39
N VAL A 199 16.75 -45.90 -119.44
CA VAL A 199 16.44 -45.20 -120.70
C VAL A 199 17.70 -44.96 -121.55
N THR A 200 18.83 -44.56 -120.96
CA THR A 200 20.10 -44.34 -121.71
C THR A 200 20.80 -45.63 -122.13
N LYS A 201 20.30 -46.82 -121.74
CA LYS A 201 20.75 -48.11 -122.25
C LYS A 201 20.02 -48.54 -123.52
N GLN A 202 19.02 -47.79 -123.98
CA GLN A 202 18.27 -48.15 -125.19
C GLN A 202 19.08 -47.91 -126.47
N ASN A 203 19.44 -49.01 -127.13
CA ASN A 203 19.41 -49.10 -128.58
C ASN A 203 18.69 -50.42 -128.94
N ASP A 204 17.50 -50.28 -129.51
CA ASP A 204 16.63 -51.33 -130.06
C ASP A 204 15.91 -52.33 -129.10
N GLN A 205 14.62 -52.53 -129.41
CA GLN A 205 13.69 -53.63 -129.09
C GLN A 205 12.99 -53.75 -127.70
N GLU A 206 11.73 -54.21 -127.82
CA GLU A 206 10.72 -54.68 -126.84
C GLU A 206 10.32 -53.79 -125.63
N GLN A 207 9.02 -53.49 -125.52
CA GLN A 207 8.45 -52.60 -124.48
C GLN A 207 7.90 -53.33 -123.24
N ASP A 208 7.49 -54.61 -123.35
CA ASP A 208 6.71 -55.28 -122.29
C ASP A 208 7.56 -55.83 -121.13
N LEU A 209 8.87 -56.04 -121.31
CA LEU A 209 9.78 -56.36 -120.19
C LEU A 209 10.01 -55.14 -119.27
N TYR A 210 10.17 -53.95 -119.85
CA TYR A 210 10.54 -52.73 -119.12
C TYR A 210 9.54 -52.31 -118.04
N THR A 211 8.24 -52.59 -118.24
CA THR A 211 7.21 -52.26 -117.23
C THR A 211 7.37 -53.08 -115.95
N ASN A 212 7.81 -54.34 -116.05
CA ASN A 212 8.00 -55.22 -114.89
C ASN A 212 9.20 -54.81 -114.04
N ASP A 213 10.34 -54.48 -114.66
CA ASP A 213 11.54 -54.04 -113.92
C ASP A 213 11.32 -52.70 -113.20
N ILE A 214 10.63 -51.76 -113.84
CA ILE A 214 10.25 -50.48 -113.22
C ILE A 214 9.28 -50.71 -112.04
N LEU A 215 8.29 -51.60 -112.20
CA LEU A 215 7.38 -51.95 -111.10
C LEU A 215 8.08 -52.69 -109.96
N ALA A 216 9.09 -53.53 -110.25
CA ALA A 216 9.90 -54.21 -109.24
C ALA A 216 10.77 -53.22 -108.45
N LEU A 217 11.36 -52.23 -109.13
CA LEU A 217 12.15 -51.17 -108.49
C LEU A 217 11.29 -50.29 -107.58
N ILE A 218 10.08 -49.91 -108.04
CA ILE A 218 9.11 -49.14 -107.24
C ILE A 218 8.64 -49.94 -106.02
N ARG A 219 8.38 -51.25 -106.15
CA ARG A 219 8.04 -52.13 -105.02
C ARG A 219 9.15 -52.18 -103.98
N ARG A 220 10.40 -52.42 -104.39
CA ARG A 220 11.56 -52.41 -103.49
C ARG A 220 11.69 -51.07 -102.75
N GLN A 221 11.56 -49.93 -103.44
CA GLN A 221 11.63 -48.62 -102.78
C GLN A 221 10.46 -48.38 -101.80
N TYR A 222 9.26 -48.91 -102.09
CA TYR A 222 8.14 -48.86 -101.15
C TYR A 222 8.35 -49.76 -99.91
N GLU A 223 8.91 -50.95 -100.10
CA GLU A 223 9.27 -51.89 -99.02
C GLU A 223 10.40 -51.31 -98.13
N GLU A 224 11.43 -50.70 -98.73
CA GLU A 224 12.48 -49.97 -98.02
C GLU A 224 11.90 -48.79 -97.20
N PHE A 225 10.99 -48.02 -97.79
CA PHE A 225 10.33 -46.88 -97.11
C PHE A 225 9.45 -47.31 -95.93
N GLU A 226 8.63 -48.37 -96.08
CA GLU A 226 7.85 -48.91 -94.96
C GLU A 226 8.74 -49.49 -93.85
N HIS A 227 9.90 -50.06 -94.18
CA HIS A 227 10.89 -50.48 -93.18
C HIS A 227 11.57 -49.30 -92.47
N GLU A 228 11.98 -48.24 -93.18
CA GLU A 228 12.56 -47.03 -92.55
C GLU A 228 11.52 -46.36 -91.61
N LYS A 229 10.26 -46.26 -92.06
CA LYS A 229 9.11 -45.78 -91.27
C LYS A 229 8.85 -46.62 -90.01
N GLN A 230 8.92 -47.96 -90.11
CA GLN A 230 8.79 -48.86 -88.96
C GLN A 230 9.95 -48.69 -87.97
N ASN A 231 11.18 -48.57 -88.47
CA ASN A 231 12.37 -48.35 -87.64
C ASN A 231 12.30 -46.99 -86.90
N LEU A 232 11.94 -45.91 -87.60
CA LEU A 232 11.76 -44.58 -86.99
C LEU A 232 10.64 -44.58 -85.93
N SER A 233 9.54 -45.30 -86.17
CA SER A 233 8.47 -45.48 -85.16
C SER A 233 8.96 -46.28 -83.94
N PHE A 234 9.84 -47.27 -84.14
CA PHE A 234 10.44 -48.03 -83.04
C PHE A 234 11.44 -47.18 -82.24
N GLU A 235 12.30 -46.40 -82.92
CA GLU A 235 13.23 -45.47 -82.28
C GLU A 235 12.50 -44.37 -81.51
N GLN A 236 11.45 -43.75 -82.08
CA GLN A 236 10.62 -42.77 -81.37
C GLN A 236 9.99 -43.39 -80.12
N THR A 237 9.32 -44.54 -80.23
CA THR A 237 8.68 -45.17 -79.05
C THR A 237 9.69 -45.69 -78.03
N SER A 238 10.93 -46.01 -78.44
CA SER A 238 12.03 -46.29 -77.53
C SER A 238 12.49 -45.02 -76.79
N ARG A 239 12.69 -43.92 -77.52
CA ARG A 239 13.11 -42.62 -76.98
C ARG A 239 12.07 -42.00 -76.03
N GLU A 240 10.78 -42.16 -76.35
CA GLU A 240 9.69 -41.76 -75.46
C GLU A 240 9.67 -42.59 -74.17
N ARG A 241 9.98 -43.90 -74.22
CA ARG A 241 10.06 -44.73 -73.00
C ARG A 241 11.24 -44.32 -72.11
N THR A 242 12.42 -44.03 -72.68
CA THR A 242 13.57 -43.57 -71.88
C THR A 242 13.28 -42.22 -71.24
N LEU A 243 12.75 -41.24 -72.00
CA LEU A 243 12.40 -39.92 -71.45
C LEU A 243 11.31 -39.99 -70.38
N ARG A 244 10.30 -40.88 -70.51
CA ARG A 244 9.30 -41.11 -69.46
C ARG A 244 9.95 -41.70 -68.19
N SER A 245 10.86 -42.67 -68.34
CA SER A 245 11.58 -43.26 -67.20
C SER A 245 12.52 -42.26 -66.50
N GLU A 246 13.19 -41.39 -67.26
CA GLU A 246 14.04 -40.33 -66.71
C GLU A 246 13.21 -39.29 -65.94
N LEU A 247 12.05 -38.88 -66.48
CA LEU A 247 11.12 -37.99 -65.80
C LEU A 247 10.54 -38.62 -64.53
N GLU A 248 10.16 -39.90 -64.57
CA GLU A 248 9.62 -40.65 -63.42
C GLU A 248 10.66 -40.79 -62.29
N GLN A 249 11.93 -41.05 -62.64
CA GLN A 249 13.04 -41.02 -61.68
C GLN A 249 13.20 -39.62 -61.06
N ILE A 250 13.24 -38.56 -61.88
CA ILE A 250 13.39 -37.17 -61.39
C ILE A 250 12.20 -36.72 -60.52
N THR A 251 10.97 -37.20 -60.76
CA THR A 251 9.84 -36.94 -59.85
C THR A 251 9.99 -37.71 -58.54
N ASN A 252 10.35 -39.00 -58.58
CA ASN A 252 10.52 -39.81 -57.38
C ASN A 252 11.68 -39.32 -56.49
N GLU A 253 12.78 -38.86 -57.07
CA GLU A 253 13.88 -38.20 -56.34
C GLU A 253 13.44 -36.90 -55.68
N LYS A 254 12.66 -36.06 -56.37
CA LYS A 254 12.15 -34.81 -55.80
C LYS A 254 11.14 -35.04 -54.69
N ASP A 255 10.23 -36.00 -54.86
CA ASP A 255 9.22 -36.33 -53.87
C ASP A 255 9.83 -36.98 -52.62
N THR A 256 10.85 -37.84 -52.78
CA THR A 256 11.59 -38.40 -51.63
C THR A 256 12.40 -37.34 -50.87
N ILE A 257 13.10 -36.43 -51.57
CA ILE A 257 13.80 -35.28 -50.93
C ILE A 257 12.80 -34.35 -50.23
N TRP A 258 11.62 -34.11 -50.81
CA TRP A 258 10.59 -33.27 -50.20
C TRP A 258 9.99 -33.93 -48.96
N GLN A 259 9.70 -35.23 -49.02
CA GLN A 259 9.23 -36.02 -47.87
C GLN A 259 10.28 -36.08 -46.74
N GLN A 260 11.57 -36.22 -47.07
CA GLN A 260 12.65 -36.16 -46.08
C GLN A 260 12.64 -34.82 -45.33
N ARG A 261 12.72 -33.70 -46.06
CA ARG A 261 12.71 -32.35 -45.46
C ARG A 261 11.44 -32.04 -44.68
N PHE A 262 10.29 -32.50 -45.15
CA PHE A 262 9.02 -32.34 -44.46
C PHE A 262 9.01 -33.13 -43.14
N ASN A 263 9.53 -34.37 -43.13
CA ASN A 263 9.63 -35.18 -41.92
C ASN A 263 10.68 -34.64 -40.93
N GLU A 264 11.82 -34.14 -41.42
CA GLU A 264 12.84 -33.45 -40.62
C GLU A 264 12.24 -32.24 -39.90
N GLU A 265 11.55 -31.35 -40.64
CA GLU A 265 10.92 -30.16 -40.07
C GLU A 265 9.77 -30.51 -39.11
N CYS A 266 8.95 -31.51 -39.44
CA CYS A 266 7.93 -32.03 -38.51
C CYS A 266 8.53 -32.62 -37.23
N ASN A 267 9.69 -33.28 -37.29
CA ASN A 267 10.38 -33.79 -36.12
C ASN A 267 10.99 -32.65 -35.29
N ARG A 268 11.65 -31.67 -35.94
CA ARG A 268 12.17 -30.46 -35.29
C ARG A 268 11.09 -29.70 -34.52
N LEU A 269 9.90 -29.56 -35.12
CA LEU A 269 8.74 -28.93 -34.46
C LEU A 269 8.16 -29.78 -33.31
N ARG A 270 8.15 -31.11 -33.43
CA ARG A 270 7.78 -32.02 -32.32
C ARG A 270 8.76 -31.94 -31.16
N GLU A 271 10.06 -31.88 -31.43
CA GLU A 271 11.10 -31.75 -30.40
C GLU A 271 10.98 -30.41 -29.67
N GLN A 272 10.76 -29.31 -30.39
CA GLN A 272 10.48 -28.00 -29.78
C GLN A 272 9.21 -28.00 -28.93
N ALA A 273 8.11 -28.59 -29.42
CA ALA A 273 6.88 -28.73 -28.64
C ALA A 273 7.08 -29.59 -27.39
N ALA A 274 7.83 -30.69 -27.49
CA ALA A 274 8.14 -31.57 -26.36
C ALA A 274 9.11 -30.93 -25.35
N GLN A 275 9.98 -30.02 -25.79
CA GLN A 275 10.81 -29.21 -24.88
C GLN A 275 9.97 -28.17 -24.14
N LEU A 276 9.15 -27.39 -24.86
CA LEU A 276 8.26 -26.39 -24.26
C LEU A 276 7.27 -27.03 -23.27
N GLN A 277 6.79 -28.24 -23.54
CA GLN A 277 5.95 -29.00 -22.59
C GLN A 277 6.72 -29.34 -21.31
N ARG A 278 7.98 -29.81 -21.40
CA ARG A 278 8.80 -30.07 -20.19
C ARG A 278 9.07 -28.80 -19.40
N GLU A 279 9.41 -27.70 -20.08
CA GLU A 279 9.65 -26.40 -19.43
C GLU A 279 8.39 -25.89 -18.72
N HIS A 280 7.20 -26.10 -19.32
CA HIS A 280 5.91 -25.82 -18.69
C HIS A 280 5.64 -26.75 -17.48
N ASP A 281 5.88 -28.05 -17.61
CA ASP A 281 5.60 -29.03 -16.55
C ASP A 281 6.57 -28.86 -15.36
N GLU A 282 7.83 -28.52 -15.61
CA GLU A 282 8.82 -28.15 -14.60
C GLU A 282 8.43 -26.83 -13.88
N GLN A 283 7.96 -25.82 -14.62
CA GLN A 283 7.44 -24.58 -14.03
C GLN A 283 6.17 -24.84 -13.19
N SER A 284 5.23 -25.64 -13.70
CA SER A 284 4.01 -26.02 -12.97
C SER A 284 4.33 -26.81 -11.70
N SER A 285 5.32 -27.72 -11.76
CA SER A 285 5.81 -28.47 -10.59
C SER A 285 6.46 -27.54 -9.56
N SER A 286 7.32 -26.61 -10.00
CA SER A 286 7.96 -25.61 -9.14
C SER A 286 6.94 -24.68 -8.46
N LEU A 287 5.91 -24.24 -9.20
CA LEU A 287 4.82 -23.43 -8.66
C LEU A 287 3.96 -24.23 -7.67
N SER A 288 3.66 -25.50 -7.95
CA SER A 288 2.93 -26.39 -7.03
C SER A 288 3.69 -26.61 -5.73
N ALA A 289 5.00 -26.87 -5.79
CA ALA A 289 5.83 -27.03 -4.59
C ALA A 289 5.90 -25.75 -3.75
N ARG A 290 5.98 -24.57 -4.39
CA ARG A 290 5.92 -23.28 -3.70
C ARG A 290 4.54 -22.95 -3.13
N LEU A 291 3.47 -23.46 -3.72
CA LEU A 291 2.12 -23.37 -3.17
C LEU A 291 2.00 -24.23 -1.90
N GLU A 292 2.47 -25.48 -1.94
CA GLU A 292 2.47 -26.39 -0.78
C GLU A 292 3.36 -25.87 0.37
N GLU A 293 4.51 -25.25 0.05
CA GLU A 293 5.33 -24.54 1.03
C GLU A 293 4.59 -23.33 1.65
N ALA A 294 3.87 -22.53 0.85
CA ALA A 294 3.09 -21.43 1.36
C ALA A 294 1.86 -21.89 2.18
N GLU A 295 1.20 -22.98 1.80
CA GLU A 295 0.09 -23.57 2.55
C GLU A 295 0.53 -24.17 3.89
N THR A 296 1.69 -24.85 3.91
CA THR A 296 2.27 -25.36 5.17
C THR A 296 2.70 -24.22 6.09
N GLN A 297 3.36 -23.18 5.58
CA GLN A 297 3.67 -21.97 6.36
C GLN A 297 2.40 -21.29 6.91
N ASN A 298 1.34 -21.15 6.12
CA ASN A 298 0.06 -20.60 6.60
C ASN A 298 -0.59 -21.47 7.67
N ARG A 299 -0.56 -22.80 7.54
CA ARG A 299 -1.06 -23.74 8.56
C ARG A 299 -0.27 -23.60 9.87
N ASP A 300 1.03 -23.41 9.77
CA ASP A 300 1.95 -23.12 10.89
C ASP A 300 1.63 -21.80 11.60
N TYR A 301 1.32 -20.73 10.84
CA TYR A 301 0.89 -19.44 11.41
C TYR A 301 -0.47 -19.52 12.08
N LEU A 302 -1.44 -20.25 11.49
CA LEU A 302 -2.75 -20.50 12.11
C LEU A 302 -2.62 -21.31 13.41
N GLN A 303 -1.72 -22.31 13.46
CA GLN A 303 -1.46 -23.04 14.69
C GLN A 303 -0.84 -22.15 15.78
N LYS A 304 0.10 -21.26 15.42
CA LYS A 304 0.69 -20.28 16.36
C LYS A 304 -0.34 -19.27 16.87
N LEU A 305 -1.26 -18.81 16.01
CA LEU A 305 -2.37 -17.94 16.40
C LEU A 305 -3.33 -18.65 17.37
N ASN A 306 -3.76 -19.89 17.07
CA ASN A 306 -4.61 -20.66 17.97
C ASN A 306 -3.96 -20.88 19.36
N ILE A 307 -2.65 -21.15 19.41
CA ILE A 307 -1.92 -21.30 20.68
C ILE A 307 -1.95 -19.99 21.47
N LEU A 308 -1.61 -18.85 20.84
CA LEU A 308 -1.66 -17.53 21.48
C LEU A 308 -3.09 -17.15 21.93
N GLU A 309 -4.12 -17.53 21.18
CA GLU A 309 -5.51 -17.33 21.56
C GLU A 309 -5.87 -18.17 22.79
N THR A 310 -5.49 -19.45 22.85
CA THR A 310 -5.68 -20.28 24.05
C THR A 310 -4.91 -19.77 25.27
N GLU A 311 -3.63 -19.38 25.12
CA GLU A 311 -2.83 -18.76 26.18
C GLU A 311 -3.48 -17.45 26.69
N SER A 312 -4.11 -16.69 25.79
CA SER A 312 -4.85 -15.47 26.18
C SER A 312 -6.14 -15.78 26.93
N SER A 313 -6.88 -16.83 26.53
CA SER A 313 -8.11 -17.28 27.21
C SER A 313 -7.80 -17.80 28.60
N GLU A 314 -6.83 -18.70 28.76
CA GLU A 314 -6.39 -19.22 30.05
C GLU A 314 -5.98 -18.08 31.00
N LYS A 315 -5.37 -17.01 30.45
CA LYS A 315 -4.95 -15.83 31.21
C LYS A 315 -6.13 -14.92 31.60
N ILE A 316 -7.17 -14.86 30.78
CA ILE A 316 -8.44 -14.19 31.11
C ILE A 316 -9.18 -14.97 32.22
N ASP A 317 -9.21 -16.31 32.15
CA ASP A 317 -9.79 -17.16 33.18
C ASP A 317 -9.01 -17.08 34.51
N GLU A 318 -7.67 -17.06 34.45
CA GLU A 318 -6.80 -16.79 35.60
C GLU A 318 -7.08 -15.42 36.24
N LEU A 319 -7.31 -14.37 35.45
CA LEU A 319 -7.62 -13.03 35.96
C LEU A 319 -9.04 -12.96 36.52
N THR A 320 -10.00 -13.61 35.87
CA THR A 320 -11.40 -13.68 36.30
C THR A 320 -11.51 -14.40 37.65
N THR A 321 -10.92 -15.59 37.79
CA THR A 321 -10.91 -16.34 39.06
C THR A 321 -10.09 -15.67 40.18
N LYS A 322 -9.18 -14.74 39.87
CA LYS A 322 -8.54 -13.86 40.87
C LYS A 322 -9.47 -12.72 41.27
N LEU A 323 -10.20 -12.13 40.32
CA LEU A 323 -11.15 -11.04 40.55
C LEU A 323 -12.34 -11.52 41.39
N GLU A 324 -12.88 -12.72 41.12
CA GLU A 324 -13.88 -13.40 41.97
C GLU A 324 -13.40 -13.58 43.41
N LYS A 325 -12.15 -14.01 43.63
CA LYS A 325 -11.57 -14.17 44.98
C LYS A 325 -11.43 -12.83 45.71
N TYR A 326 -11.07 -11.76 45.00
CA TYR A 326 -11.05 -10.42 45.59
C TYR A 326 -12.47 -9.90 45.91
N GLN A 327 -13.47 -10.22 45.08
CA GLN A 327 -14.88 -9.91 45.40
C GLN A 327 -15.36 -10.68 46.63
N GLN A 328 -15.02 -11.96 46.76
CA GLN A 328 -15.32 -12.78 47.95
C GLN A 328 -14.67 -12.21 49.22
N GLN A 329 -13.38 -11.87 49.17
CA GLN A 329 -12.69 -11.20 50.28
C GLN A 329 -13.35 -9.87 50.66
N LEU A 330 -13.74 -9.06 49.66
CA LEU A 330 -14.45 -7.80 49.89
C LEU A 330 -15.83 -8.03 50.54
N THR A 331 -16.56 -9.08 50.17
CA THR A 331 -17.82 -9.42 50.87
C THR A 331 -17.59 -9.89 52.31
N GLU A 332 -16.58 -10.72 52.56
CA GLU A 332 -16.22 -11.14 53.92
C GLU A 332 -15.80 -9.95 54.81
N ASP A 333 -15.02 -9.01 54.27
CA ASP A 333 -14.58 -7.82 55.03
C ASP A 333 -15.73 -6.85 55.30
N ASN A 334 -16.68 -6.70 54.37
CA ASN A 334 -17.92 -5.96 54.64
C ASN A 334 -18.76 -6.66 55.72
N GLU A 335 -18.87 -7.99 55.73
CA GLU A 335 -19.55 -8.74 56.80
C GLU A 335 -18.85 -8.58 58.15
N ARG A 336 -17.52 -8.67 58.20
CA ARG A 336 -16.71 -8.40 59.40
C ARG A 336 -16.93 -6.98 59.91
N GLN A 337 -16.94 -5.99 59.02
CA GLN A 337 -17.16 -4.58 59.37
C GLN A 337 -18.58 -4.34 59.91
N ASN A 338 -19.60 -4.97 59.32
CA ASN A 338 -20.98 -4.90 59.82
C ASN A 338 -21.15 -5.59 61.18
N GLN A 339 -20.47 -6.72 61.43
CA GLN A 339 -20.43 -7.36 62.74
C GLN A 339 -19.76 -6.47 63.80
N LEU A 340 -18.62 -5.85 63.46
CA LEU A 340 -17.93 -4.90 64.35
C LEU A 340 -18.76 -3.63 64.62
N ALA A 341 -19.54 -3.16 63.66
CA ALA A 341 -20.48 -2.06 63.84
C ALA A 341 -21.61 -2.43 64.83
N SER A 342 -22.24 -3.60 64.66
CA SER A 342 -23.30 -4.09 65.57
C SER A 342 -22.78 -4.34 66.99
N ILE A 343 -21.53 -4.82 67.14
CA ILE A 343 -20.90 -4.96 68.46
C ILE A 343 -20.67 -3.59 69.11
N ASN A 344 -20.15 -2.61 68.36
CA ASN A 344 -19.98 -1.23 68.86
C ASN A 344 -21.31 -0.57 69.23
N GLU A 345 -22.38 -0.85 68.49
CA GLU A 345 -23.71 -0.31 68.77
C GLU A 345 -24.28 -0.88 70.08
N ARG A 346 -24.24 -2.21 70.25
CA ARG A 346 -24.61 -2.85 71.53
C ARG A 346 -23.77 -2.35 72.71
N GLN A 347 -22.47 -2.16 72.53
CA GLN A 347 -21.60 -1.61 73.58
C GLN A 347 -21.95 -0.16 73.96
N LYS A 348 -22.44 0.65 73.00
CA LYS A 348 -22.97 1.99 73.31
C LYS A 348 -24.29 1.91 74.08
N GLU A 349 -25.18 0.99 73.71
CA GLU A 349 -26.44 0.77 74.46
C GLU A 349 -26.16 0.32 75.91
N GLU A 350 -25.24 -0.63 76.11
CA GLU A 350 -24.79 -1.09 77.42
C GLU A 350 -24.17 0.06 78.24
N LEU A 351 -23.30 0.89 77.64
CA LEU A 351 -22.75 2.08 78.31
C LEU A 351 -23.84 3.09 78.71
N ILE A 352 -24.76 3.41 77.81
CA ILE A 352 -25.89 4.33 78.09
C ILE A 352 -26.79 3.77 79.20
N GLN A 353 -26.94 2.44 79.31
CA GLN A 353 -27.68 1.83 80.40
C GLN A 353 -26.91 1.90 81.73
N LEU A 354 -25.60 1.61 81.73
CA LEU A 354 -24.75 1.75 82.91
C LEU A 354 -24.66 3.19 83.41
N GLU A 355 -24.68 4.20 82.53
CA GLU A 355 -24.74 5.61 82.92
C GLU A 355 -26.07 5.97 83.60
N LYS A 356 -27.20 5.45 83.11
CA LYS A 356 -28.52 5.62 83.75
C LYS A 356 -28.59 4.93 85.12
N GLU A 357 -28.02 3.73 85.24
CA GLU A 357 -27.94 3.00 86.50
C GLU A 357 -27.03 3.74 87.50
N ARG A 358 -25.88 4.25 87.06
CA ARG A 358 -25.01 5.14 87.86
C ARG A 358 -25.80 6.35 88.36
N ASP A 359 -26.47 7.08 87.48
CA ASP A 359 -27.16 8.32 87.85
C ASP A 359 -28.36 8.08 88.77
N ALA A 360 -29.07 6.95 88.62
CA ALA A 360 -30.08 6.50 89.57
C ALA A 360 -29.47 6.21 90.97
N THR A 361 -28.30 5.55 91.06
CA THR A 361 -27.63 5.36 92.35
C THR A 361 -27.14 6.67 92.96
N ILE A 362 -26.72 7.65 92.15
CA ILE A 362 -26.34 8.99 92.61
C ILE A 362 -27.57 9.74 93.14
N GLU A 363 -28.73 9.65 92.49
CA GLU A 363 -29.98 10.22 93.03
C GLU A 363 -30.36 9.58 94.37
N ASP A 364 -30.35 8.26 94.49
CA ASP A 364 -30.72 7.59 95.74
C ASP A 364 -29.72 7.85 96.89
N LEU A 365 -28.43 7.96 96.60
CA LEU A 365 -27.43 8.42 97.59
C LEU A 365 -27.68 9.87 98.01
N ASN A 366 -28.03 10.77 97.08
CA ASN A 366 -28.37 12.15 97.41
C ASN A 366 -29.67 12.24 98.24
N ARG A 367 -30.68 11.42 97.95
CA ARG A 367 -31.91 11.30 98.76
C ARG A 367 -31.60 10.83 100.18
N GLN A 368 -30.72 9.84 100.35
CA GLN A 368 -30.24 9.39 101.65
C GLN A 368 -29.48 10.51 102.38
N VAL A 369 -28.61 11.26 101.69
CA VAL A 369 -27.86 12.39 102.26
C VAL A 369 -28.79 13.51 102.74
N GLU A 370 -29.84 13.88 102.02
CA GLU A 370 -30.83 14.84 102.53
C GLU A 370 -31.66 14.28 103.68
N ALA A 371 -32.05 13.00 103.65
CA ALA A 371 -32.72 12.37 104.79
C ALA A 371 -31.85 12.38 106.06
N TYR A 372 -30.54 12.14 105.95
CA TYR A 372 -29.60 12.29 107.07
C TYR A 372 -29.42 13.75 107.49
N LYS A 373 -29.40 14.71 106.57
CA LYS A 373 -29.39 16.14 106.92
C LYS A 373 -30.67 16.54 107.66
N ASP A 374 -31.83 16.02 107.30
CA ASP A 374 -33.09 16.24 108.03
C ASP A 374 -33.09 15.59 109.41
N GLN A 375 -32.55 14.37 109.56
CA GLN A 375 -32.33 13.79 110.89
C GLN A 375 -31.40 14.66 111.74
N VAL A 376 -30.30 15.16 111.18
CA VAL A 376 -29.40 16.09 111.89
C VAL A 376 -30.13 17.40 112.25
N ARG A 377 -30.92 17.99 111.33
CA ARG A 377 -31.75 19.18 111.61
C ARG A 377 -32.73 18.91 112.76
N GLN A 378 -33.40 17.76 112.78
CA GLN A 378 -34.31 17.34 113.85
C GLN A 378 -33.59 17.11 115.19
N PHE A 379 -32.44 16.43 115.18
CA PHE A 379 -31.62 16.24 116.37
C PHE A 379 -31.08 17.57 116.92
N SER A 380 -30.62 18.50 116.09
CA SER A 380 -30.20 19.84 116.53
C SER A 380 -31.34 20.61 117.20
N ILE A 381 -32.55 20.60 116.65
CA ILE A 381 -33.73 21.22 117.27
C ILE A 381 -34.05 20.55 118.61
N THR A 382 -33.98 19.22 118.68
CA THR A 382 -34.23 18.44 119.90
C THR A 382 -33.20 18.74 120.98
N ILE A 383 -31.92 18.85 120.62
CA ILE A 383 -30.82 19.24 121.52
C ILE A 383 -31.08 20.64 122.07
N ILE A 384 -31.40 21.63 121.24
CA ILE A 384 -31.71 23.00 121.70
C ILE A 384 -32.91 23.04 122.67
N GLN A 385 -33.92 22.20 122.45
CA GLN A 385 -35.05 22.06 123.38
C GLN A 385 -34.64 21.42 124.72
N LEU A 386 -33.80 20.39 124.69
CA LEU A 386 -33.27 19.73 125.88
C LEU A 386 -32.30 20.63 126.66
N GLU A 387 -31.42 21.36 125.98
CA GLU A 387 -30.52 22.38 126.56
C GLU A 387 -31.31 23.49 127.23
N LYS A 388 -32.38 23.98 126.59
CA LYS A 388 -33.29 24.94 127.22
C LYS A 388 -33.98 24.35 128.45
N SER A 389 -34.55 23.15 128.35
CA SER A 389 -35.20 22.50 129.49
C SER A 389 -34.23 22.22 130.65
N LEU A 390 -32.97 21.91 130.35
CA LEU A 390 -31.90 21.76 131.34
C LEU A 390 -31.54 23.11 131.98
N GLY A 391 -31.50 24.19 131.19
CA GLY A 391 -31.34 25.56 131.70
C GLY A 391 -32.48 25.98 132.63
N ASP A 392 -33.74 25.77 132.22
CA ASP A 392 -34.94 26.05 133.02
C ASP A 392 -34.92 25.22 134.33
N GLU A 393 -34.54 23.94 134.28
CA GLU A 393 -34.44 23.08 135.47
C GLU A 393 -33.24 23.44 136.36
N GLN A 394 -32.12 23.88 135.78
CA GLN A 394 -30.96 24.35 136.54
C GLN A 394 -31.22 25.72 137.18
N GLU A 395 -32.02 26.59 136.57
CA GLU A 395 -32.50 27.83 137.20
C GLU A 395 -33.45 27.53 138.37
N LYS A 396 -34.36 26.56 138.23
CA LYS A 396 -35.15 26.03 139.36
C LYS A 396 -34.25 25.45 140.44
N ARG A 397 -33.19 24.72 140.07
CA ARG A 397 -32.22 24.14 141.01
C ARG A 397 -31.43 25.20 141.77
N ILE A 398 -31.11 26.32 141.12
CA ILE A 398 -30.48 27.50 141.76
C ILE A 398 -31.47 28.21 142.69
N LYS A 399 -32.75 28.35 142.30
CA LYS A 399 -33.81 28.90 143.18
C LYS A 399 -34.02 28.03 144.41
N LEU A 400 -34.18 26.71 144.22
CA LEU A 400 -34.27 25.73 145.31
C LEU A 400 -33.00 25.69 146.18
N GLN A 401 -31.81 25.88 145.61
CA GLN A 401 -30.57 26.00 146.38
C GLN A 401 -30.53 27.30 147.20
N ALA A 402 -31.05 28.41 146.67
CA ALA A 402 -31.18 29.66 147.40
C ALA A 402 -32.23 29.58 148.51
N ASP A 403 -33.37 28.93 148.26
CA ASP A 403 -34.41 28.64 149.26
C ASP A 403 -33.86 27.71 150.36
N LEU A 404 -33.08 26.69 149.99
CA LEU A 404 -32.33 25.86 150.94
C LEU A 404 -31.30 26.68 151.72
N ASP A 405 -30.54 27.58 151.09
CA ASP A 405 -29.58 28.46 151.78
C ASP A 405 -30.24 29.56 152.62
N ILE A 406 -31.56 29.76 152.49
CA ILE A 406 -32.40 30.58 153.37
C ILE A 406 -32.89 29.74 154.56
N LEU A 407 -33.35 28.50 154.36
CA LEU A 407 -33.71 27.60 155.47
C LEU A 407 -32.48 27.19 156.30
N ASN A 408 -31.35 26.88 155.66
CA ASN A 408 -30.09 26.47 156.27
C ASN A 408 -29.37 27.61 157.03
N LYS A 409 -29.92 28.84 156.97
CA LYS A 409 -29.55 29.97 157.86
C LYS A 409 -30.45 30.07 159.10
N ASN A 410 -31.57 29.37 159.15
CA ASN A 410 -32.51 29.37 160.27
C ASN A 410 -32.44 28.11 161.15
N ASP A 411 -32.09 26.94 160.59
CA ASP A 411 -32.00 25.67 161.34
C ASP A 411 -30.57 25.15 161.55
N GLN A 412 -29.94 25.52 162.67
CA GLN A 412 -28.72 24.86 163.18
C GLN A 412 -29.09 23.77 164.21
N GLY A 413 -29.23 22.50 163.80
CA GLY A 413 -29.52 21.43 164.77
C GLY A 413 -29.53 19.96 164.31
N ARG A 414 -28.46 19.22 164.68
CA ARG A 414 -28.42 17.76 165.02
C ARG A 414 -28.69 16.69 163.93
N MET A 415 -27.58 16.06 163.51
CA MET A 415 -27.31 14.58 163.55
C MET A 415 -28.03 13.57 162.62
N SER A 416 -27.21 12.86 161.81
CA SER A 416 -27.22 11.39 161.49
C SER A 416 -28.43 10.77 160.73
N THR A 417 -28.28 9.84 159.75
CA THR A 417 -27.67 8.48 159.80
C THR A 417 -27.52 7.82 158.40
N SER A 418 -26.60 6.82 158.26
CA SER A 418 -26.56 5.73 157.22
C SER A 418 -26.46 6.13 155.71
N SER A 419 -25.96 5.33 154.75
CA SER A 419 -25.41 3.95 154.63
C SER A 419 -24.80 3.77 153.20
N ALA A 420 -23.91 2.82 152.85
CA ALA A 420 -23.03 1.89 153.59
C ALA A 420 -22.02 1.19 152.63
N SER A 421 -20.83 0.82 153.14
CA SER A 421 -20.23 -0.55 153.24
C SER A 421 -20.81 -1.76 152.45
N PRO A 422 -20.09 -2.92 152.29
CA PRO A 422 -18.68 -3.30 152.62
C PRO A 422 -18.01 -4.28 151.55
N PRO A 423 -17.11 -5.28 151.85
CA PRO A 423 -15.64 -5.12 152.06
C PRO A 423 -14.76 -6.30 151.46
N PRO A 424 -13.56 -6.65 152.00
CA PRO A 424 -12.57 -7.62 151.43
C PRO A 424 -12.30 -8.83 152.37
N VAL A 425 -11.02 -9.24 152.59
CA VAL A 425 -10.35 -9.87 153.79
C VAL A 425 -8.90 -10.27 153.35
N ALA A 426 -7.75 -10.04 154.03
CA ALA A 426 -7.28 -10.17 155.45
C ALA A 426 -6.91 -11.63 155.84
N MET A 427 -6.03 -12.05 156.77
CA MET A 427 -5.18 -11.54 157.89
C MET A 427 -3.91 -12.46 157.99
N GLU A 428 -2.93 -12.41 158.92
CA GLU A 428 -2.18 -11.36 159.67
C GLU A 428 -1.31 -12.06 160.78
N THR A 429 -0.01 -11.71 160.96
CA THR A 429 0.92 -12.15 162.09
C THR A 429 1.18 -13.69 162.24
N VAL A 430 2.15 -14.26 163.00
CA VAL A 430 2.84 -13.98 164.30
C VAL A 430 4.30 -14.54 164.28
N VAL A 431 5.15 -14.15 165.26
CA VAL A 431 6.59 -14.49 165.46
C VAL A 431 6.77 -15.47 166.65
N PRO A 432 7.59 -16.57 166.60
CA PRO A 432 8.97 -16.52 167.15
C PRO A 432 10.05 -17.56 166.71
N VAL A 433 11.31 -17.09 166.64
CA VAL A 433 12.57 -17.66 167.22
C VAL A 433 13.08 -19.08 166.82
N PHE A 434 14.43 -19.16 166.67
CA PHE A 434 15.29 -20.35 166.46
C PHE A 434 15.14 -21.15 165.14
N THR A 435 16.07 -20.91 164.20
CA THR A 435 16.98 -21.95 163.63
C THR A 435 17.97 -21.33 162.63
N ALA A 436 19.19 -21.05 163.08
CA ALA A 436 20.23 -20.43 162.25
C ALA A 436 20.58 -21.18 160.93
N PRO A 437 20.53 -22.53 160.83
CA PRO A 437 20.83 -23.23 159.57
C PRO A 437 19.73 -23.16 158.51
N VAL A 438 18.50 -22.78 158.89
CA VAL A 438 17.34 -22.81 157.99
C VAL A 438 17.23 -21.51 157.18
N ALA A 439 17.74 -20.40 157.71
CA ALA A 439 17.83 -19.13 156.99
C ALA A 439 18.69 -19.27 155.73
N ASP A 440 19.87 -19.86 155.85
CA ASP A 440 20.84 -20.01 154.76
C ASP A 440 20.28 -20.89 153.63
N LEU A 441 19.70 -22.07 153.94
CA LEU A 441 19.03 -22.90 152.92
C LEU A 441 17.81 -22.21 152.30
N SER A 442 17.08 -21.38 153.05
CA SER A 442 15.95 -20.62 152.52
C SER A 442 16.40 -19.49 151.58
N GLN A 443 17.54 -18.86 151.90
CA GLN A 443 18.18 -17.84 151.07
C GLN A 443 18.80 -18.44 149.81
N GLU A 444 19.43 -19.62 149.90
CA GLU A 444 19.88 -20.38 148.73
C GLU A 444 18.70 -20.83 147.85
N LEU A 445 17.63 -21.40 148.43
CA LEU A 445 16.43 -21.76 147.66
C LEU A 445 15.77 -20.55 147.01
N PHE A 446 15.75 -19.39 147.67
CA PHE A 446 15.30 -18.14 147.07
C PHE A 446 16.22 -17.71 145.92
N ALA A 447 17.55 -17.77 146.09
CA ALA A 447 18.51 -17.44 145.04
C ALA A 447 18.41 -18.40 143.83
N TYR A 448 18.25 -19.71 144.06
CA TYR A 448 17.98 -20.68 142.99
C TYR A 448 16.65 -20.39 142.29
N LYS A 449 15.58 -20.06 143.04
CA LYS A 449 14.29 -19.70 142.45
C LYS A 449 14.37 -18.42 141.61
N SER A 450 15.02 -17.38 142.11
CA SER A 450 15.26 -16.14 141.35
C SER A 450 16.10 -16.38 140.10
N ARG A 451 17.13 -17.24 140.18
CA ARG A 451 17.99 -17.60 139.05
C ARG A 451 17.28 -18.48 138.01
N VAL A 452 16.36 -19.36 138.44
CA VAL A 452 15.46 -20.09 137.53
C VAL A 452 14.48 -19.11 136.86
N GLN A 453 13.90 -18.17 137.60
CA GLN A 453 13.02 -17.14 137.02
C GLN A 453 13.77 -16.22 136.02
N GLU A 454 15.02 -15.86 136.31
CA GLU A 454 15.91 -15.15 135.38
C GLU A 454 16.17 -15.98 134.11
N GLN A 455 16.47 -17.27 134.25
CA GLN A 455 16.63 -18.19 133.13
C GLN A 455 15.33 -18.38 132.33
N GLU A 456 14.16 -18.44 132.98
CA GLU A 456 12.86 -18.48 132.31
C GLU A 456 12.59 -17.20 131.52
N GLN A 457 12.91 -16.01 132.06
CA GLN A 457 12.80 -14.75 131.33
C GLN A 457 13.75 -14.71 130.12
N ILE A 458 14.98 -15.20 130.25
CA ILE A 458 15.94 -15.33 129.13
C ILE A 458 15.43 -16.33 128.09
N ILE A 459 14.82 -17.44 128.49
CA ILE A 459 14.22 -18.41 127.56
C ILE A 459 12.99 -17.80 126.85
N ILE A 460 12.19 -16.98 127.54
CA ILE A 460 11.05 -16.27 126.96
C ILE A 460 11.53 -15.19 125.96
N SER A 461 12.56 -14.41 126.29
CA SER A 461 13.13 -13.42 125.37
C SER A 461 13.75 -14.09 124.14
N LEU A 462 14.60 -15.11 124.33
CA LEU A 462 15.20 -15.85 123.21
C LEU A 462 14.15 -16.53 122.31
N ARG A 463 13.03 -17.02 122.86
CA ARG A 463 11.90 -17.53 122.06
C ARG A 463 11.18 -16.43 121.29
N ARG A 464 11.02 -15.25 121.88
CA ARG A 464 10.44 -14.07 121.21
C ARG A 464 11.34 -13.55 120.10
N ASP A 465 12.65 -13.52 120.33
CA ASP A 465 13.66 -13.10 119.36
C ASP A 465 13.80 -14.11 118.20
N LEU A 466 13.75 -15.41 118.50
CA LEU A 466 13.65 -16.47 117.48
C LEU A 466 12.38 -16.33 116.65
N ALA A 467 11.21 -16.13 117.27
CA ALA A 467 9.96 -15.91 116.54
C ALA A 467 10.03 -14.65 115.65
N GLY A 468 10.63 -13.57 116.15
CA GLY A 468 10.87 -12.33 115.39
C GLY A 468 11.87 -12.52 114.24
N MET A 469 12.92 -13.32 114.41
CA MET A 469 13.83 -13.71 113.33
C MET A 469 13.14 -14.60 112.28
N THR A 470 12.36 -15.59 112.70
CA THR A 470 11.62 -16.48 111.78
C THR A 470 10.58 -15.71 110.98
N ALA A 471 9.87 -14.76 111.59
CA ALA A 471 8.98 -13.84 110.86
C ALA A 471 9.75 -13.03 109.81
N ARG A 472 10.81 -12.31 110.21
CA ARG A 472 11.65 -11.53 109.28
C ARG A 472 12.27 -12.37 108.15
N LEU A 473 12.67 -13.61 108.43
CA LEU A 473 13.18 -14.53 107.42
C LEU A 473 12.07 -14.98 106.45
N SER A 474 10.86 -15.20 106.95
CA SER A 474 9.67 -15.47 106.11
C SER A 474 9.31 -14.27 105.23
N ASP A 475 9.35 -13.06 105.78
CA ASP A 475 9.09 -11.81 105.04
C ASP A 475 10.13 -11.61 103.93
N VAL A 476 11.42 -11.76 104.26
CA VAL A 476 12.54 -11.67 103.28
C VAL A 476 12.47 -12.79 102.24
N GLN A 477 12.04 -14.00 102.60
CA GLN A 477 11.83 -15.10 101.65
C GLN A 477 10.64 -14.80 100.72
N GLY A 478 9.56 -14.20 101.23
CA GLY A 478 8.44 -13.71 100.45
C GLY A 478 8.86 -12.62 99.46
N GLU A 479 9.53 -11.57 99.94
CA GLU A 479 10.10 -10.50 99.10
C GLU A 479 11.06 -11.03 98.04
N LEU A 480 11.91 -12.01 98.36
CA LEU A 480 12.83 -12.61 97.39
C LEU A 480 12.07 -13.37 96.31
N SER A 481 11.06 -14.16 96.69
CA SER A 481 10.22 -14.91 95.76
C SER A 481 9.40 -13.97 94.87
N GLU A 482 8.87 -12.88 95.42
CA GLU A 482 8.14 -11.87 94.63
C GLU A 482 9.06 -11.11 93.68
N LYS A 483 10.26 -10.69 94.12
CA LYS A 483 11.26 -10.05 93.24
C LYS A 483 11.72 -10.97 92.12
N GLN A 484 11.86 -12.28 92.39
CA GLN A 484 12.12 -13.29 91.36
C GLN A 484 10.95 -13.43 90.38
N LYS A 485 9.70 -13.50 90.88
CA LYS A 485 8.48 -13.54 90.06
C LYS A 485 8.39 -12.30 89.15
N GLN A 486 8.49 -11.10 89.70
CA GLN A 486 8.43 -9.83 88.95
C GLN A 486 9.57 -9.72 87.90
N ALA A 487 10.75 -10.28 88.19
CA ALA A 487 11.85 -10.34 87.21
C ALA A 487 11.56 -11.33 86.08
N LEU A 488 10.97 -12.49 86.39
CA LEU A 488 10.55 -13.48 85.40
C LEU A 488 9.42 -12.93 84.52
N GLU A 489 8.39 -12.31 85.09
CA GLU A 489 7.28 -11.67 84.35
C GLU A 489 7.79 -10.59 83.40
N LYS A 490 8.75 -9.75 83.83
CA LYS A 490 9.43 -8.77 82.95
C LYS A 490 10.21 -9.44 81.83
N SER A 491 10.94 -10.53 82.11
CA SER A 491 11.67 -11.27 81.08
C SER A 491 10.73 -11.97 80.08
N GLU A 492 9.56 -12.43 80.53
CA GLU A 492 8.57 -13.07 79.68
C GLU A 492 7.87 -12.05 78.77
N LEU A 493 7.62 -10.83 79.26
CA LEU A 493 7.14 -9.71 78.44
C LEU A 493 8.16 -9.34 77.35
N THR A 494 9.44 -9.13 77.69
CA THR A 494 10.45 -8.79 76.68
C THR A 494 10.69 -9.92 75.67
N ILE A 495 10.59 -11.19 76.08
CA ILE A 495 10.63 -12.33 75.15
C ILE A 495 9.42 -12.33 74.22
N ARG A 496 8.20 -12.01 74.70
CA ARG A 496 7.00 -11.87 73.83
C ARG A 496 7.13 -10.70 72.86
N GLU A 497 7.72 -9.58 73.27
CA GLU A 497 7.96 -8.41 72.42
C GLU A 497 9.00 -8.73 71.34
N GLN A 498 10.15 -9.27 71.71
CA GLN A 498 11.17 -9.73 70.76
C GLN A 498 10.63 -10.80 69.81
N ALA A 499 9.77 -11.71 70.26
CA ALA A 499 9.12 -12.69 69.39
C ALA A 499 8.18 -12.05 68.36
N LYS A 500 7.46 -10.98 68.71
CA LYS A 500 6.66 -10.18 67.76
C LYS A 500 7.56 -9.46 66.75
N GLU A 501 8.60 -8.76 67.20
CA GLU A 501 9.55 -8.08 66.32
C GLU A 501 10.24 -9.03 65.34
N LEU A 502 10.61 -10.23 65.81
CA LEU A 502 11.24 -11.27 65.00
C LEU A 502 10.24 -11.87 63.99
N ASN A 503 8.96 -11.97 64.33
CA ASN A 503 7.89 -12.34 63.40
C ASN A 503 7.64 -11.26 62.34
N ASP A 504 7.55 -9.99 62.75
CA ASP A 504 7.32 -8.86 61.85
C ASP A 504 8.48 -8.63 60.89
N THR A 505 9.72 -8.82 61.36
CA THR A 505 10.92 -8.76 60.50
C THR A 505 10.99 -9.95 59.55
N ARG A 506 10.62 -11.17 59.96
CA ARG A 506 10.44 -12.31 59.04
C ARG A 506 9.37 -12.03 57.98
N LEU A 507 8.24 -11.43 58.35
CA LEU A 507 7.15 -11.11 57.42
C LEU A 507 7.55 -9.98 56.45
N LYS A 508 8.32 -9.00 56.89
CA LYS A 508 8.96 -7.99 56.03
C LYS A 508 9.98 -8.61 55.08
N LEU A 509 10.81 -9.55 55.55
CA LEU A 509 11.77 -10.28 54.72
C LEU A 509 11.10 -11.16 53.67
N SER A 510 10.00 -11.85 54.02
CA SER A 510 9.20 -12.63 53.06
C SER A 510 8.67 -11.72 51.94
N LYS A 511 8.04 -10.59 52.30
CA LYS A 511 7.55 -9.60 51.33
C LYS A 511 8.66 -9.04 50.44
N LEU A 512 9.88 -8.87 50.97
CA LEU A 512 11.04 -8.45 50.18
C LEU A 512 11.53 -9.56 49.24
N SER A 513 11.52 -10.84 49.64
CA SER A 513 11.77 -11.97 48.73
C SER A 513 10.74 -11.98 47.60
N ASP A 514 9.44 -11.93 47.93
CA ASP A 514 8.35 -11.90 46.95
C ASP A 514 8.49 -10.77 45.92
N ILE A 515 9.12 -9.65 46.29
CA ILE A 515 9.42 -8.52 45.40
C ILE A 515 10.68 -8.79 44.57
N VAL A 516 11.76 -9.31 45.17
CA VAL A 516 13.00 -9.68 44.46
C VAL A 516 12.76 -10.79 43.44
N ASP A 517 11.92 -11.78 43.75
CA ASP A 517 11.57 -12.88 42.85
C ASP A 517 10.72 -12.37 41.66
N LYS A 518 9.79 -11.44 41.90
CA LYS A 518 9.04 -10.73 40.86
C LYS A 518 9.93 -9.82 40.00
N GLN A 519 10.90 -9.14 40.61
CA GLN A 519 11.86 -8.30 39.87
C GLN A 519 12.82 -9.15 39.04
N SER A 520 13.25 -10.30 39.55
CA SER A 520 14.14 -11.23 38.83
C SER A 520 13.44 -11.81 37.60
N THR A 521 12.21 -12.30 37.74
CA THR A 521 11.40 -12.78 36.60
C THR A 521 11.03 -11.67 35.61
N GLN A 522 10.79 -10.44 36.07
CA GLN A 522 10.66 -9.27 35.18
C GLN A 522 11.97 -8.96 34.41
N ILE A 523 13.13 -9.07 35.05
CA ILE A 523 14.43 -8.89 34.40
C ILE A 523 14.69 -10.00 33.35
N GLU A 524 14.37 -11.26 33.66
CA GLU A 524 14.51 -12.39 32.74
C GLU A 524 13.61 -12.25 31.51
N THR A 525 12.35 -11.88 31.69
CA THR A 525 11.42 -11.61 30.57
C THR A 525 11.88 -10.43 29.71
N LEU A 526 12.29 -9.30 30.32
CA LEU A 526 12.85 -8.16 29.59
C LEU A 526 14.16 -8.51 28.85
N GLN A 527 15.01 -9.38 29.39
CA GLN A 527 16.19 -9.89 28.70
C GLN A 527 15.80 -10.79 27.52
N SER A 528 14.79 -11.64 27.67
CA SER A 528 14.24 -12.46 26.59
C SER A 528 13.72 -11.59 25.46
N ASP A 529 12.88 -10.59 25.74
CA ASP A 529 12.29 -9.71 24.73
C ASP A 529 13.32 -8.77 24.08
N LEU A 530 14.32 -8.31 24.83
CA LEU A 530 15.49 -7.63 24.27
C LEU A 530 16.30 -8.53 23.32
N SER A 531 16.40 -9.84 23.60
CA SER A 531 17.07 -10.78 22.68
C SER A 531 16.28 -11.00 21.40
N LYS A 532 14.95 -11.16 21.48
CA LYS A 532 14.03 -11.25 20.31
C LYS A 532 14.11 -9.98 19.46
N SER A 533 14.08 -8.81 20.09
CA SER A 533 14.17 -7.51 19.42
C SER A 533 15.52 -7.33 18.70
N LYS A 534 16.64 -7.75 19.31
CA LYS A 534 17.97 -7.73 18.65
C LYS A 534 18.00 -8.61 17.40
N ILE A 535 17.50 -9.84 17.48
CA ILE A 535 17.44 -10.77 16.34
C ILE A 535 16.58 -10.17 15.21
N LEU A 536 15.45 -9.54 15.55
CA LEU A 536 14.58 -8.89 14.57
C LEU A 536 15.26 -7.67 13.91
N VAL A 537 16.01 -6.86 14.66
CA VAL A 537 16.81 -5.75 14.11
C VAL A 537 17.93 -6.26 13.19
N GLU A 538 18.59 -7.36 13.54
CA GLU A 538 19.62 -7.99 12.71
C GLU A 538 19.05 -8.56 11.40
N GLN A 539 17.85 -9.16 11.45
CA GLN A 539 17.11 -9.58 10.26
C GLN A 539 16.71 -8.39 9.36
N TYR A 540 16.22 -7.28 9.94
CA TYR A 540 15.92 -6.08 9.17
C TYR A 540 17.18 -5.43 8.57
N GLN A 541 18.30 -5.43 9.28
CA GLN A 541 19.57 -4.92 8.75
C GLN A 541 20.04 -5.75 7.54
N LEU A 542 20.02 -7.08 7.66
CA LEU A 542 20.32 -7.98 6.53
C LEU A 542 19.41 -7.74 5.32
N LEU A 543 18.12 -7.47 5.55
CA LEU A 543 17.18 -7.13 4.47
C LEU A 543 17.49 -5.77 3.84
N VAL A 544 17.85 -4.75 4.63
CA VAL A 544 18.27 -3.44 4.13
C VAL A 544 19.55 -3.55 3.30
N ASP A 545 20.54 -4.29 3.78
CA ASP A 545 21.82 -4.50 3.09
C ASP A 545 21.62 -5.23 1.74
N GLN A 546 20.73 -6.24 1.70
CA GLN A 546 20.32 -6.90 0.45
C GLN A 546 19.64 -5.92 -0.53
N ARG A 547 18.69 -5.11 -0.04
CA ARG A 547 18.00 -4.10 -0.89
C ARG A 547 18.96 -3.04 -1.40
N GLN A 548 19.94 -2.61 -0.61
CA GLN A 548 20.98 -1.68 -1.06
C GLN A 548 21.87 -2.31 -2.13
N ALA A 549 22.26 -3.59 -1.99
CA ALA A 549 23.03 -4.30 -3.00
C ALA A 549 22.27 -4.42 -4.35
N ASP A 550 20.95 -4.60 -4.32
CA ASP A 550 20.12 -4.60 -5.53
C ASP A 550 19.93 -3.20 -6.14
N ILE A 551 19.78 -2.15 -5.32
CA ILE A 551 19.79 -0.75 -5.79
C ILE A 551 21.13 -0.42 -6.47
N ASP A 552 22.26 -0.84 -5.90
CA ASP A 552 23.59 -0.66 -6.48
C ASP A 552 23.76 -1.40 -7.81
N ARG A 553 23.19 -2.61 -7.93
CA ARG A 553 23.17 -3.39 -9.20
C ARG A 553 22.34 -2.68 -10.27
N LEU A 554 21.12 -2.26 -9.93
CA LEU A 554 20.22 -1.55 -10.84
C LEU A 554 20.82 -0.21 -11.28
N THR A 555 21.47 0.53 -10.36
CA THR A 555 22.15 1.80 -10.66
C THR A 555 23.33 1.61 -11.63
N LYS A 556 24.06 0.50 -11.55
CA LYS A 556 25.12 0.15 -12.52
C LYS A 556 24.52 -0.16 -13.89
N SER A 557 23.49 -1.01 -13.95
CA SER A 557 22.81 -1.36 -15.21
C SER A 557 22.13 -0.15 -15.87
N LEU A 558 21.67 0.84 -15.10
CA LEU A 558 21.16 2.11 -15.64
C LEU A 558 22.29 2.88 -16.34
N ARG A 559 23.42 3.11 -15.66
CA ARG A 559 24.60 3.81 -16.23
C ARG A 559 25.16 3.12 -17.47
N GLU A 560 25.14 1.79 -17.50
CA GLU A 560 25.53 1.00 -18.68
C GLU A 560 24.60 1.26 -19.87
N LYS A 561 23.29 1.41 -19.64
CA LYS A 561 22.32 1.81 -20.67
C LYS A 561 22.48 3.27 -21.09
N ASP A 562 22.71 4.18 -20.14
CA ASP A 562 22.96 5.60 -20.42
C ASP A 562 24.17 5.78 -21.35
N LEU A 563 25.26 5.03 -21.10
CA LEU A 563 26.45 5.01 -21.96
C LEU A 563 26.16 4.45 -23.37
N ILE A 564 25.30 3.43 -23.49
CA ILE A 564 24.87 2.89 -24.79
C ILE A 564 24.02 3.92 -25.54
N VAL A 565 23.12 4.63 -24.87
CA VAL A 565 22.32 5.72 -25.46
C VAL A 565 23.24 6.84 -25.94
N GLU A 566 24.18 7.31 -25.11
CA GLU A 566 25.14 8.34 -25.52
C GLU A 566 25.98 7.90 -26.73
N GLN A 567 26.37 6.63 -26.80
CA GLN A 567 27.10 6.08 -27.94
C GLN A 567 26.25 6.06 -29.22
N VAL A 568 24.96 5.72 -29.13
CA VAL A 568 24.01 5.74 -30.25
C VAL A 568 23.69 7.17 -30.70
N GLU A 569 23.55 8.12 -29.77
CA GLU A 569 23.37 9.54 -30.09
C GLU A 569 24.60 10.10 -30.83
N ARG A 570 25.81 9.73 -30.41
CA ARG A 570 27.06 10.09 -31.10
C ARG A 570 27.10 9.53 -32.53
N THR A 571 26.76 8.25 -32.75
CA THR A 571 26.72 7.69 -34.12
C THR A 571 25.64 8.35 -34.98
N ASN A 572 24.45 8.61 -34.42
CA ASN A 572 23.37 9.31 -35.14
C ASN A 572 23.76 10.76 -35.50
N HIS A 573 24.55 11.42 -34.65
CA HIS A 573 25.08 12.76 -34.95
C HIS A 573 26.10 12.75 -36.08
N ASP A 574 27.03 11.79 -36.09
CA ASP A 574 28.00 11.64 -37.18
C ASP A 574 27.34 11.22 -38.51
N GLU A 575 26.34 10.33 -38.50
CA GLU A 575 25.52 10.02 -39.69
C GLU A 575 24.72 11.24 -40.17
N GLY A 576 24.15 12.03 -39.25
CA GLY A 576 23.52 13.31 -39.54
C GLY A 576 24.49 14.31 -40.18
N ARG A 577 25.74 14.34 -39.74
CA ARG A 577 26.80 15.19 -40.31
C ARG A 577 27.20 14.72 -41.71
N ILE A 578 27.43 13.42 -41.91
CA ILE A 578 27.78 12.81 -43.20
C ILE A 578 26.65 13.03 -44.22
N THR A 579 25.39 12.83 -43.83
CA THR A 579 24.24 13.07 -44.72
C THR A 579 24.09 14.56 -45.07
N HIS A 580 24.32 15.47 -44.13
CA HIS A 580 24.36 16.91 -44.42
C HIS A 580 25.52 17.30 -45.36
N GLU A 581 26.72 16.77 -45.14
CA GLU A 581 27.88 16.95 -46.02
C GLU A 581 27.58 16.46 -47.45
N LEU A 582 26.99 15.26 -47.61
CA LEU A 582 26.57 14.70 -48.90
C LEU A 582 25.46 15.52 -49.58
N VAL A 583 24.48 16.03 -48.83
CA VAL A 583 23.42 16.92 -49.37
C VAL A 583 24.02 18.26 -49.83
N SER A 584 24.98 18.82 -49.09
CA SER A 584 25.69 20.04 -49.47
C SER A 584 26.49 19.86 -50.77
N ILE A 585 27.26 18.77 -50.88
CA ILE A 585 27.99 18.40 -52.11
C ILE A 585 27.00 18.17 -53.27
N GLY A 586 25.87 17.51 -53.03
CA GLY A 586 24.80 17.30 -54.01
C GLY A 586 24.15 18.61 -54.49
N ALA A 587 24.04 19.62 -53.63
CA ALA A 587 23.58 20.95 -53.98
C ALA A 587 24.64 21.73 -54.79
N GLN A 588 25.90 21.68 -54.38
CA GLN A 588 27.03 22.27 -55.12
C GLN A 588 27.14 21.66 -56.54
N CYS A 589 27.09 20.34 -56.67
CA CYS A 589 27.11 19.63 -57.96
C CYS A 589 25.93 19.97 -58.89
N LYS A 590 24.82 20.51 -58.37
CA LYS A 590 23.73 21.09 -59.18
C LYS A 590 24.03 22.54 -59.53
N GLY A 591 24.44 23.35 -58.55
CA GLY A 591 24.87 24.73 -58.73
C GLY A 591 25.93 24.89 -59.81
N GLU A 592 27.01 24.12 -59.75
CA GLU A 592 28.10 24.14 -60.73
C GLU A 592 27.64 23.78 -62.16
N ARG A 593 26.70 22.83 -62.33
CA ARG A 593 26.15 22.51 -63.67
C ARG A 593 25.30 23.65 -64.21
N HIS A 594 24.51 24.30 -63.36
CA HIS A 594 23.78 25.51 -63.74
C HIS A 594 24.74 26.67 -64.03
N GLU A 595 25.79 26.86 -63.26
CA GLU A 595 26.79 27.90 -63.48
C GLU A 595 27.67 27.65 -64.72
N GLN A 596 28.03 26.40 -65.02
CA GLN A 596 28.65 26.03 -66.31
C GLN A 596 27.71 26.25 -67.49
N THR A 597 26.40 26.01 -67.31
CA THR A 597 25.40 26.26 -68.36
C THR A 597 25.19 27.76 -68.58
N ILE A 598 25.08 28.54 -67.50
CA ILE A 598 25.04 29.99 -67.51
C ILE A 598 26.35 30.58 -68.05
N GLY A 599 27.49 29.92 -67.77
CA GLY A 599 28.82 30.23 -68.32
C GLY A 599 28.81 30.11 -69.83
N ARG A 600 28.45 28.95 -70.38
CA ARG A 600 28.31 28.73 -71.83
C ARG A 600 27.29 29.66 -72.49
N GLN A 601 26.19 29.99 -71.80
CA GLN A 601 25.21 30.97 -72.27
C GLN A 601 25.79 32.40 -72.26
N ARG A 602 26.57 32.77 -71.23
CA ARG A 602 27.29 34.05 -71.16
C ARG A 602 28.41 34.12 -72.20
N GLU A 603 29.09 33.02 -72.49
CA GLU A 603 30.09 32.89 -73.55
C GLU A 603 29.45 33.05 -74.93
N ALA A 604 28.37 32.33 -75.23
CA ALA A 604 27.62 32.49 -76.48
C ALA A 604 27.01 33.91 -76.62
N LEU A 605 26.52 34.50 -75.53
CA LEU A 605 26.09 35.90 -75.50
C LEU A 605 27.25 36.88 -75.67
N ASN A 606 28.45 36.57 -75.15
CA ASN A 606 29.64 37.38 -75.33
C ASN A 606 30.23 37.22 -76.74
N GLU A 607 30.12 36.05 -77.37
CA GLU A 607 30.44 35.84 -78.79
C GLU A 607 29.45 36.62 -79.66
N LEU A 608 28.14 36.49 -79.43
CA LEU A 608 27.12 37.30 -80.11
C LEU A 608 27.35 38.80 -79.91
N ARG A 609 27.68 39.24 -78.69
CA ARG A 609 28.05 40.64 -78.40
C ARG A 609 29.37 41.04 -79.04
N ALA A 610 30.36 40.15 -79.18
CA ALA A 610 31.60 40.41 -79.90
C ALA A 610 31.36 40.48 -81.42
N ARG A 611 30.42 39.70 -81.94
CA ARG A 611 29.97 39.68 -83.34
C ARG A 611 29.16 40.93 -83.68
N ILE A 612 28.26 41.35 -82.80
CA ILE A 612 27.60 42.66 -82.84
C ILE A 612 28.65 43.77 -82.73
N LYS A 613 29.57 43.71 -81.76
CA LYS A 613 30.61 44.73 -81.58
C LYS A 613 31.59 44.84 -82.75
N SER A 614 31.88 43.76 -83.46
CA SER A 614 32.69 43.78 -84.68
C SER A 614 31.91 44.30 -85.88
N LEU A 615 30.60 44.05 -85.96
CA LEU A 615 29.69 44.75 -86.88
C LEU A 615 29.57 46.25 -86.54
N GLU A 616 29.63 46.63 -85.25
CA GLU A 616 29.67 48.02 -84.79
C GLU A 616 31.06 48.66 -84.99
N GLN A 617 32.15 47.90 -84.99
CA GLN A 617 33.50 48.37 -85.34
C GLN A 617 33.72 48.53 -86.85
N LEU A 618 32.82 47.98 -87.68
CA LEU A 618 32.70 48.37 -89.09
C LEU A 618 31.97 49.72 -89.27
N ARG A 619 31.53 50.36 -88.18
CA ARG A 619 31.12 51.77 -88.12
C ARG A 619 32.31 52.61 -87.65
N PRO A 620 32.62 53.77 -88.27
CA PRO A 620 33.86 54.50 -88.00
C PRO A 620 33.95 55.00 -86.54
N VAL A 621 35.14 54.84 -85.95
CA VAL A 621 35.47 55.11 -84.55
C VAL A 621 36.47 56.27 -84.44
N ASN A 622 36.45 57.02 -83.33
CA ASN A 622 37.65 57.69 -82.82
C ASN A 622 37.68 57.67 -81.26
N PRO A 623 38.76 57.17 -80.61
CA PRO A 623 38.87 57.06 -79.15
C PRO A 623 39.83 58.10 -78.54
N SER A 624 39.95 58.17 -77.20
CA SER A 624 41.02 58.95 -76.55
C SER A 624 41.50 58.39 -75.20
N TYR A 625 42.80 58.05 -75.17
CA TYR A 625 43.84 58.29 -74.14
C TYR A 625 43.60 58.02 -72.63
N GLU A 626 42.48 58.44 -72.04
CA GLU A 626 42.38 58.69 -70.58
C GLU A 626 42.59 57.45 -69.68
N LYS A 627 42.20 56.27 -70.16
CA LYS A 627 42.15 55.04 -69.34
C LYS A 627 43.50 54.42 -68.97
N VAL A 628 44.61 54.88 -69.55
CA VAL A 628 45.96 54.36 -69.21
C VAL A 628 46.52 55.00 -67.93
N LEU A 629 46.12 56.23 -67.61
CA LEU A 629 46.71 56.99 -66.50
C LEU A 629 46.26 56.52 -65.11
N GLN A 630 45.04 55.97 -65.01
CA GLN A 630 44.37 55.74 -63.73
C GLN A 630 44.97 54.58 -62.91
N GLN A 631 45.62 53.62 -63.56
CA GLN A 631 46.15 52.40 -62.94
C GLN A 631 47.36 52.66 -62.01
N VAL A 632 48.07 53.78 -62.19
CA VAL A 632 49.24 54.14 -61.38
C VAL A 632 48.87 54.70 -60.00
N VAL A 633 47.63 55.19 -59.83
CA VAL A 633 47.20 55.90 -58.61
C VAL A 633 46.94 54.96 -57.43
N LEU A 634 46.43 53.75 -57.69
CA LEU A 634 46.01 52.81 -56.64
C LEU A 634 47.18 52.29 -55.79
N LEU A 635 48.35 52.09 -56.40
CA LEU A 635 49.57 51.58 -55.76
C LEU A 635 50.20 52.54 -54.71
N LYS A 636 49.62 53.72 -54.48
CA LYS A 636 50.06 54.66 -53.45
C LYS A 636 49.20 54.66 -52.18
N ARG A 637 48.13 53.84 -52.11
CA ARG A 637 47.21 53.84 -50.97
C ARG A 637 47.64 52.92 -49.81
N GLU A 638 48.39 51.86 -50.10
CA GLU A 638 48.74 50.80 -49.13
C GLU A 638 49.80 51.20 -48.08
N LEU A 639 50.45 52.37 -48.23
CA LEU A 639 51.49 52.84 -47.30
C LEU A 639 50.98 53.57 -46.04
N ALA A 640 49.67 53.67 -45.84
CA ALA A 640 49.06 54.50 -44.79
C ALA A 640 48.56 53.72 -43.56
N GLU A 641 48.35 52.41 -43.64
CA GLU A 641 47.47 51.66 -42.72
C GLU A 641 48.21 50.81 -41.66
N LEU A 642 49.54 50.93 -41.56
CA LEU A 642 50.37 50.25 -40.55
C LEU A 642 50.90 51.22 -39.47
N ARG A 643 50.04 51.62 -38.51
CA ARG A 643 50.52 52.36 -37.31
C ARG A 643 49.74 52.24 -35.99
N ALA A 644 48.72 51.39 -35.89
CA ALA A 644 47.96 51.17 -34.65
C ALA A 644 47.20 49.83 -34.70
N ARG A 645 47.24 48.89 -33.74
CA ARG A 645 48.12 48.58 -32.58
C ARG A 645 48.07 47.03 -32.43
N GLN A 646 49.15 46.25 -32.29
CA GLN A 646 49.86 45.85 -31.04
C GLN A 646 48.97 45.74 -29.77
N ALA A 647 49.03 44.74 -28.87
CA ALA A 647 49.52 43.34 -28.80
C ALA A 647 48.98 42.81 -27.43
N LEU A 648 48.35 41.63 -27.25
CA LEU A 648 48.86 40.23 -27.28
C LEU A 648 49.97 39.91 -26.23
N PRO A 649 50.07 38.68 -25.66
CA PRO A 649 49.01 37.77 -25.14
C PRO A 649 49.43 36.95 -23.87
N ASN A 650 48.56 36.06 -23.34
CA ASN A 650 48.78 34.68 -22.78
C ASN A 650 49.92 34.36 -21.75
N ASP A 651 49.95 33.29 -20.92
CA ASP A 651 49.22 31.99 -20.77
C ASP A 651 49.15 31.50 -19.28
N LEU A 652 48.59 30.29 -19.06
CA LEU A 652 48.46 29.48 -17.80
C LEU A 652 49.79 28.78 -17.33
N PRO A 653 49.88 27.93 -16.25
CA PRO A 653 49.08 27.74 -15.00
C PRO A 653 49.91 27.45 -13.69
N ASP A 654 49.21 27.12 -12.58
CA ASP A 654 49.43 25.92 -11.70
C ASP A 654 49.95 26.00 -10.22
N LEU A 655 49.37 25.09 -9.40
CA LEU A 655 49.77 24.39 -8.15
C LEU A 655 50.23 25.07 -6.81
N ARG A 656 49.81 24.40 -5.69
CA ARG A 656 50.55 24.04 -4.42
C ARG A 656 50.45 24.83 -3.06
N THR A 657 49.72 24.19 -2.12
CA THR A 657 50.09 23.80 -0.69
C THR A 657 50.44 24.77 0.47
N THR A 658 49.63 24.67 1.57
CA THR A 658 50.00 24.60 3.04
C THR A 658 50.65 25.82 3.77
N PRO A 659 50.82 25.87 5.12
CA PRO A 659 50.25 25.14 6.30
C PRO A 659 49.69 26.07 7.45
N ALA A 660 49.57 25.56 8.69
CA ALA A 660 49.11 26.20 9.97
C ALA A 660 50.26 26.97 10.73
N PRO A 661 50.27 27.32 12.07
CA PRO A 661 49.46 26.89 13.25
C PRO A 661 49.14 27.91 14.42
N ASN A 662 48.55 27.36 15.50
CA ASN A 662 48.15 27.85 16.87
C ASN A 662 49.04 28.84 17.68
N SER A 663 48.46 29.47 18.75
CA SER A 663 48.87 29.30 20.18
C SER A 663 48.15 30.21 21.23
N ALA A 664 48.46 30.00 22.54
CA ALA A 664 48.06 30.70 23.80
C ALA A 664 46.64 30.39 24.42
N HIS A 665 46.39 30.12 25.73
CA HIS A 665 46.91 30.52 27.08
C HIS A 665 46.13 31.70 27.75
N GLN A 666 45.88 31.82 29.09
CA GLN A 666 46.26 31.03 30.30
C GLN A 666 45.43 31.40 31.59
N GLN A 667 45.35 30.51 32.61
CA GLN A 667 45.23 30.76 34.10
C GLN A 667 44.03 31.60 34.65
N SER A 668 43.76 31.92 35.96
CA SER A 668 44.11 31.54 37.38
C SER A 668 43.04 32.22 38.33
N GLN A 669 42.83 32.03 39.66
CA GLN A 669 43.17 31.09 40.77
C GLN A 669 42.16 31.30 41.96
N ARG A 670 41.88 30.34 42.88
CA ARG A 670 42.30 30.19 44.34
C ARG A 670 42.15 31.42 45.28
N GLN A 671 41.89 31.35 46.61
CA GLN A 671 41.87 30.31 47.70
C GLN A 671 40.60 30.50 48.61
N SER A 672 40.10 29.65 49.54
CA SER A 672 40.61 28.63 50.53
C SER A 672 41.18 29.21 51.85
N THR A 673 41.07 28.62 53.07
CA THR A 673 40.55 27.31 53.58
C THR A 673 39.19 27.47 54.35
N THR A 674 38.77 26.96 55.54
CA THR A 674 39.26 26.20 56.75
C THR A 674 37.99 25.72 57.55
N THR A 675 37.87 24.88 58.61
CA THR A 675 38.69 24.14 59.63
C THR A 675 37.88 22.88 60.13
N ALA A 676 38.25 22.18 61.23
CA ALA A 676 37.53 20.98 61.77
C ALA A 676 37.72 20.71 63.30
N THR A 677 36.92 19.80 63.91
CA THR A 677 36.97 19.21 65.29
C THR A 677 35.80 18.18 65.46
N THR A 678 35.66 17.21 66.40
CA THR A 678 36.50 16.13 67.03
C THR A 678 35.53 15.11 67.73
N MET A 679 35.95 13.89 68.10
CA MET A 679 35.08 12.78 68.63
C MET A 679 35.00 12.67 70.17
N ARG A 680 33.88 12.12 70.74
CA ARG A 680 33.84 10.92 71.65
C ARG A 680 32.48 10.59 72.35
N GLN A 681 32.18 9.28 72.41
CA GLN A 681 31.68 8.41 73.52
C GLN A 681 30.60 8.85 74.56
N SER A 682 29.70 7.90 74.88
CA SER A 682 28.72 7.85 76.00
C SER A 682 29.35 7.60 77.39
N PRO A 683 28.66 7.79 78.55
CA PRO A 683 27.64 6.84 79.06
C PRO A 683 26.50 7.47 79.93
N SER A 684 25.71 6.61 80.60
CA SER A 684 24.49 6.93 81.39
C SER A 684 24.69 7.48 82.80
N THR A 685 23.65 8.12 83.37
CA THR A 685 23.39 8.18 84.83
C THR A 685 21.88 8.37 85.13
N THR A 686 21.42 7.95 86.31
CA THR A 686 20.00 7.86 86.68
C THR A 686 19.65 8.78 87.85
N ILE A 687 18.69 9.71 87.70
CA ILE A 687 18.03 10.44 88.81
C ILE A 687 16.55 10.71 88.46
N HIS A 688 15.64 10.35 89.37
CA HIS A 688 14.19 10.68 89.53
C HIS A 688 13.26 10.81 88.31
N SER A 689 12.14 10.08 88.35
CA SER A 689 11.21 9.83 87.24
C SER A 689 10.02 10.81 87.11
N ASP A 690 9.48 11.30 88.21
CA ASP A 690 8.03 11.63 88.21
C ASP A 690 7.68 13.02 87.66
N SER A 691 8.63 13.97 87.67
CA SER A 691 8.44 15.29 87.02
C SER A 691 8.87 15.30 85.54
N ILE A 692 9.46 14.21 85.04
CA ILE A 692 9.95 14.13 83.66
C ILE A 692 8.80 13.83 82.70
N ASN A 693 7.86 12.95 83.08
CA ASN A 693 6.74 12.54 82.23
C ASN A 693 5.84 13.72 81.80
N GLU A 694 5.49 14.63 82.71
CA GLU A 694 4.64 15.79 82.40
C GLU A 694 5.34 16.75 81.41
N ALA A 695 6.65 16.96 81.61
CA ALA A 695 7.47 17.81 80.75
C ALA A 695 7.73 17.17 79.38
N GLN A 696 7.98 15.85 79.33
CA GLN A 696 8.09 15.09 78.09
C GLN A 696 6.77 15.12 77.32
N LYS A 697 5.63 14.87 77.98
CA LYS A 697 4.31 14.91 77.34
C LYS A 697 4.00 16.28 76.74
N VAL A 698 4.31 17.39 77.43
CA VAL A 698 4.15 18.75 76.86
C VAL A 698 5.14 19.03 75.71
N VAL A 699 6.33 18.41 75.71
CA VAL A 699 7.27 18.48 74.58
C VAL A 699 6.80 17.62 73.40
N GLU A 700 6.21 16.45 73.65
CA GLU A 700 5.65 15.53 72.65
C GLU A 700 4.36 16.09 72.03
N GLU A 701 3.45 16.66 72.83
CA GLU A 701 2.26 17.37 72.32
C GLU A 701 2.65 18.59 71.48
N ARG A 702 3.72 19.32 71.86
CA ARG A 702 4.28 20.41 71.04
C ARG A 702 4.99 19.90 69.79
N ALA A 703 5.68 18.77 69.85
CA ALA A 703 6.32 18.13 68.69
C ALA A 703 5.26 17.64 67.70
N ALA A 704 4.21 16.96 68.16
CA ALA A 704 3.08 16.52 67.35
C ALA A 704 2.31 17.70 66.74
N HIS A 705 2.10 18.80 67.48
CA HIS A 705 1.53 20.03 66.91
C HIS A 705 2.45 20.67 65.87
N ALA A 706 3.77 20.70 66.08
CA ALA A 706 4.74 21.19 65.10
C ALA A 706 4.78 20.30 63.85
N GLU A 707 4.77 18.97 64.01
CA GLU A 707 4.73 17.99 62.92
C GLU A 707 3.43 18.08 62.12
N THR A 708 2.29 18.26 62.80
CA THR A 708 1.00 18.53 62.14
C THR A 708 1.02 19.84 61.36
N MET A 709 1.59 20.91 61.93
CA MET A 709 1.71 22.21 61.27
C MET A 709 2.65 22.15 60.06
N ASN A 710 3.80 21.47 60.18
CA ASN A 710 4.75 21.22 59.10
C ASN A 710 4.12 20.36 57.99
N SER A 711 3.28 19.38 58.34
CA SER A 711 2.56 18.55 57.39
C SER A 711 1.53 19.38 56.60
N LEU A 712 0.75 20.23 57.29
CA LEU A 712 -0.19 21.15 56.64
C LEU A 712 0.53 22.17 55.74
N GLN A 713 1.68 22.70 56.16
CA GLN A 713 2.54 23.55 55.33
C GLN A 713 3.06 22.79 54.10
N SER A 714 3.51 21.55 54.25
CA SER A 714 3.99 20.70 53.15
C SER A 714 2.89 20.39 52.13
N CYS A 715 1.66 20.12 52.59
CA CYS A 715 0.49 19.95 51.72
C CYS A 715 0.14 21.24 50.97
N ASP A 716 0.25 22.39 51.63
CA ASP A 716 0.00 23.71 51.04
C ASP A 716 1.06 24.05 49.98
N GLU A 717 2.34 23.87 50.29
CA GLU A 717 3.46 24.00 49.34
C GLU A 717 3.31 23.07 48.13
N LEU A 718 2.90 21.81 48.34
CA LEU A 718 2.66 20.85 47.27
C LEU A 718 1.50 21.27 46.35
N HIS A 719 0.37 21.70 46.92
CA HIS A 719 -0.75 22.26 46.15
C HIS A 719 -0.29 23.48 45.34
N ASN A 720 0.43 24.40 45.97
CA ASN A 720 0.93 25.62 45.35
C ASN A 720 1.92 25.34 44.21
N ALA A 721 2.79 24.33 44.35
CA ALA A 721 3.72 23.89 43.31
C ALA A 721 2.99 23.17 42.16
N PHE A 722 1.98 22.34 42.46
CA PHE A 722 1.15 21.66 41.47
C PHE A 722 0.35 22.67 40.62
N THR A 723 -0.31 23.62 41.27
CA THR A 723 -1.10 24.68 40.60
C THR A 723 -0.25 25.50 39.64
N ARG A 724 0.92 25.99 40.07
CA ARG A 724 1.86 26.69 39.16
C ARG A 724 2.31 25.80 38.00
N LYS A 725 2.61 24.53 38.25
CA LYS A 725 3.01 23.60 37.18
C LYS A 725 1.88 23.31 36.18
N LEU A 726 0.61 23.32 36.62
CA LEU A 726 -0.53 23.27 35.70
C LEU A 726 -0.69 24.55 34.88
N MET A 727 -0.58 25.75 35.48
CA MET A 727 -0.66 27.01 34.74
C MET A 727 0.41 27.07 33.63
N ASN A 728 1.65 26.68 33.95
CA ASN A 728 2.77 26.60 32.99
C ASN A 728 2.57 25.53 31.90
N LEU A 729 1.79 24.48 32.14
CA LEU A 729 1.46 23.44 31.14
C LEU A 729 0.26 23.82 30.27
N LEU A 730 -0.50 24.84 30.67
CA LEU A 730 -1.73 25.28 30.01
C LEU A 730 -1.61 26.66 29.34
N ASP A 731 -0.41 27.27 29.34
CA ASP A 731 -0.14 28.66 28.95
C ASP A 731 -1.18 29.63 29.56
N ILE A 732 -1.19 29.71 30.89
CA ILE A 732 -1.98 30.69 31.66
C ILE A 732 -1.01 31.64 32.32
N ASP A 733 -1.11 32.95 32.02
CA ASP A 733 -0.20 33.97 32.51
C ASP A 733 -0.25 34.06 34.05
N ASP A 734 0.92 34.12 34.70
CA ASP A 734 1.03 34.26 36.17
C ASP A 734 0.30 35.52 36.68
N ASP A 735 0.25 36.60 35.88
CA ASP A 735 -0.47 37.85 36.21
C ASP A 735 -2.00 37.69 36.32
N SER A 736 -2.57 36.59 35.79
CA SER A 736 -4.03 36.37 35.79
C SER A 736 -4.60 36.04 37.17
N LEU A 737 -3.76 35.64 38.13
CA LEU A 737 -4.20 35.06 39.40
C LEU A 737 -3.36 35.53 40.60
N ALA A 738 -4.05 35.83 41.69
CA ALA A 738 -3.43 36.44 42.87
C ALA A 738 -2.38 35.52 43.53
N ASN A 739 -1.30 36.15 44.01
CA ASN A 739 -0.13 35.54 44.63
C ASN A 739 -0.45 34.26 45.41
N VAL A 740 0.17 33.15 44.99
CA VAL A 740 0.03 31.81 45.58
C VAL A 740 0.72 31.74 46.94
N THR A 741 0.11 32.40 47.95
CA THR A 741 0.59 32.53 49.33
C THR A 741 0.14 31.37 50.22
N PRO A 742 0.97 30.91 51.18
CA PRO A 742 0.55 29.90 52.14
C PRO A 742 -0.57 30.38 53.07
N LEU A 743 -1.57 29.53 53.32
CA LEU A 743 -2.63 29.79 54.31
C LEU A 743 -2.07 29.84 55.75
N ALA A 744 -0.97 29.14 55.99
CA ALA A 744 -0.31 29.05 57.29
C ALA A 744 0.23 30.40 57.81
N THR A 745 0.59 31.34 56.91
CA THR A 745 1.14 32.66 57.28
C THR A 745 0.08 33.77 57.31
N LEU A 746 -1.16 33.49 56.90
CA LEU A 746 -2.24 34.47 56.79
C LEU A 746 -3.10 34.56 58.07
N PRO A 747 -3.55 35.78 58.47
CA PRO A 747 -4.61 35.98 59.45
C PRO A 747 -5.92 35.26 59.09
N ALA A 748 -6.75 34.96 60.08
CA ALA A 748 -7.98 34.17 59.89
C ALA A 748 -9.00 34.84 58.93
N THR A 749 -9.05 36.18 58.90
CA THR A 749 -9.84 36.96 57.94
C THR A 749 -9.38 36.75 56.50
N ASP A 750 -8.07 36.69 56.29
CA ASP A 750 -7.44 36.81 54.98
C ASP A 750 -7.38 35.44 54.28
N ARG A 751 -7.36 34.35 55.07
CA ARG A 751 -7.49 32.96 54.58
C ARG A 751 -8.76 32.75 53.76
N TYR A 752 -9.89 33.39 54.11
CA TYR A 752 -11.12 33.29 53.33
C TYR A 752 -10.97 33.91 51.93
N VAL A 753 -10.26 35.04 51.84
CA VAL A 753 -9.97 35.71 50.56
C VAL A 753 -9.02 34.86 49.71
N ALA A 754 -7.97 34.30 50.33
CA ALA A 754 -7.04 33.39 49.65
C ALA A 754 -7.74 32.10 49.15
N LEU A 755 -8.70 31.56 49.90
CA LEU A 755 -9.51 30.41 49.46
C LEU A 755 -10.40 30.76 48.26
N GLN A 756 -11.08 31.92 48.26
CA GLN A 756 -11.82 32.37 47.07
C GLN A 756 -10.90 32.57 45.85
N GLN A 757 -9.68 33.10 46.05
CA GLN A 757 -8.71 33.29 44.97
C GLN A 757 -8.28 31.94 44.36
N ARG A 758 -7.93 30.96 45.20
CA ARG A 758 -7.60 29.59 44.74
C ARG A 758 -8.78 28.88 44.09
N GLN A 759 -10.02 29.14 44.52
CA GLN A 759 -11.19 28.59 43.85
C GLN A 759 -11.30 29.14 42.42
N ARG A 760 -11.14 30.46 42.23
CA ARG A 760 -11.09 31.09 40.89
C ARG A 760 -9.92 30.58 40.04
N THR A 761 -8.77 30.30 40.64
CA THR A 761 -7.65 29.61 39.96
C THR A 761 -8.08 28.28 39.37
N ASN A 762 -8.74 27.44 40.17
CA ASN A 762 -9.20 26.13 39.72
C ASN A 762 -10.31 26.23 38.66
N GLU A 763 -11.20 27.22 38.76
CA GLU A 763 -12.25 27.50 37.77
C GLU A 763 -11.65 27.89 36.40
N ILE A 764 -10.65 28.78 36.37
CA ILE A 764 -9.95 29.18 35.13
C ILE A 764 -9.14 28.01 34.55
N LEU A 765 -8.46 27.22 35.40
CA LEU A 765 -7.74 26.01 35.00
C LEU A 765 -8.68 24.99 34.33
N MET A 766 -9.86 24.75 34.93
CA MET A 766 -10.87 23.85 34.36
C MET A 766 -11.38 24.35 33.01
N GLN A 767 -11.74 25.64 32.88
CA GLN A 767 -12.19 26.22 31.61
C GLN A 767 -11.11 26.08 30.51
N LYS A 768 -9.84 26.26 30.84
CA LYS A 768 -8.73 26.09 29.89
C LYS A 768 -8.56 24.63 29.45
N VAL A 769 -8.74 23.68 30.37
CA VAL A 769 -8.74 22.23 30.08
C VAL A 769 -9.92 21.83 29.20
N GLU A 770 -11.13 22.34 29.47
CA GLU A 770 -12.31 22.04 28.65
C GLU A 770 -12.21 22.62 27.23
N MET A 771 -11.72 23.85 27.08
CA MET A 771 -11.41 24.45 25.78
C MET A 771 -10.38 23.60 24.99
N ILE A 772 -9.37 23.05 25.66
CA ILE A 772 -8.39 22.14 25.04
C ILE A 772 -9.04 20.81 24.64
N ARG A 773 -9.91 20.24 25.49
CA ARG A 773 -10.68 19.02 25.19
C ARG A 773 -11.56 19.20 23.94
N GLU A 774 -12.31 20.29 23.84
CA GLU A 774 -13.11 20.59 22.65
C GLU A 774 -12.24 20.82 21.40
N ARG A 775 -11.11 21.52 21.54
CA ARG A 775 -10.18 21.73 20.43
C ARG A 775 -9.55 20.41 19.97
N LEU A 776 -9.43 19.42 20.86
CA LEU A 776 -8.97 18.08 20.55
C LEU A 776 -10.06 17.28 19.82
N THR A 777 -11.30 17.21 20.33
CA THR A 777 -12.38 16.45 19.68
C THR A 777 -12.67 16.96 18.26
N ARG A 778 -12.72 18.29 18.06
CA ARG A 778 -12.88 18.90 16.73
C ARG A 778 -11.71 18.57 15.77
N LYS A 779 -10.50 18.34 16.29
CA LYS A 779 -9.35 17.86 15.50
C LYS A 779 -9.46 16.37 15.18
N GLU A 780 -9.93 15.55 16.11
CA GLU A 780 -10.16 14.12 15.91
C GLU A 780 -11.29 13.86 14.91
N GLU A 781 -12.32 14.71 14.88
CA GLU A 781 -13.36 14.73 13.84
C GLU A 781 -12.77 15.07 12.47
N LEU A 782 -12.02 16.18 12.38
CA LEU A 782 -11.34 16.59 11.13
C LEU A 782 -10.35 15.54 10.62
N LEU A 783 -9.61 14.87 11.50
CA LEU A 783 -8.71 13.76 11.13
C LEU A 783 -9.50 12.56 10.60
N ARG A 784 -10.61 12.18 11.24
CA ARG A 784 -11.50 11.12 10.75
C ARG A 784 -12.14 11.45 9.40
N ASP A 785 -12.36 12.73 9.09
CA ASP A 785 -12.80 13.14 7.75
C ASP A 785 -11.67 13.09 6.71
N TYR A 786 -10.44 13.49 7.06
CA TYR A 786 -9.27 13.25 6.20
C TYR A 786 -9.00 11.76 5.96
N GLU A 787 -9.24 10.88 6.93
CA GLU A 787 -9.14 9.43 6.76
C GLU A 787 -10.18 8.89 5.76
N LYS A 788 -11.43 9.39 5.80
CA LYS A 788 -12.47 9.08 4.81
C LYS A 788 -12.06 9.56 3.42
N ASP A 789 -11.51 10.76 3.30
CA ASP A 789 -11.09 11.34 2.02
C ASP A 789 -9.83 10.66 1.44
N LEU A 790 -8.89 10.23 2.29
CA LEU A 790 -7.80 9.33 1.89
C LEU A 790 -8.32 7.96 1.43
N GLY A 791 -9.40 7.46 2.04
CA GLY A 791 -10.12 6.27 1.58
C GLY A 791 -10.70 6.44 0.17
N LYS A 792 -11.41 7.55 -0.08
CA LYS A 792 -11.92 7.92 -1.41
C LYS A 792 -10.80 8.09 -2.43
N LEU A 793 -9.68 8.71 -2.05
CA LEU A 793 -8.53 8.92 -2.93
C LEU A 793 -7.88 7.58 -3.33
N ARG A 794 -7.72 6.64 -2.40
CA ARG A 794 -7.24 5.28 -2.70
C ARG A 794 -8.18 4.53 -3.65
N GLN A 795 -9.50 4.66 -3.46
CA GLN A 795 -10.48 4.07 -4.38
C GLN A 795 -10.39 4.69 -5.78
N ALA A 796 -10.26 6.02 -5.88
CA ALA A 796 -10.06 6.73 -7.15
C ALA A 796 -8.73 6.34 -7.83
N GLU A 797 -7.66 6.11 -7.06
CA GLU A 797 -6.36 5.67 -7.57
C GLU A 797 -6.39 4.21 -8.08
N ILE A 798 -7.16 3.32 -7.45
CA ILE A 798 -7.42 1.96 -7.96
C ILE A 798 -8.21 2.03 -9.27
N LEU A 799 -9.30 2.79 -9.30
CA LEU A 799 -10.11 3.00 -10.51
C LEU A 799 -9.28 3.63 -11.65
N LEU A 800 -8.34 4.53 -11.34
CA LEU A 800 -7.42 5.10 -12.33
C LEU A 800 -6.51 4.01 -12.91
N ARG A 801 -5.88 3.18 -12.08
CA ARG A 801 -5.05 2.05 -12.56
C ARG A 801 -5.84 1.08 -13.44
N GLU A 802 -7.10 0.78 -13.09
CA GLU A 802 -7.98 -0.03 -13.95
C GLU A 802 -8.23 0.62 -15.32
N LYS A 803 -8.37 1.96 -15.38
CA LYS A 803 -8.51 2.67 -16.66
C LYS A 803 -7.20 2.78 -17.42
N ASP A 804 -6.07 2.92 -16.75
CA ASP A 804 -4.75 2.95 -17.39
C ASP A 804 -4.43 1.61 -18.06
N ILE A 805 -4.77 0.48 -17.42
CA ILE A 805 -4.65 -0.86 -18.01
C ILE A 805 -5.55 -0.97 -19.26
N LEU A 806 -6.83 -0.60 -19.16
CA LEU A 806 -7.75 -0.64 -20.30
C LEU A 806 -7.34 0.31 -21.44
N LEU A 807 -6.72 1.45 -21.14
CA LEU A 807 -6.15 2.36 -22.13
C LEU A 807 -4.90 1.77 -22.78
N GLN A 808 -4.04 1.09 -22.02
CA GLN A 808 -2.88 0.37 -22.56
C GLN A 808 -3.31 -0.78 -23.48
N ASP A 809 -4.31 -1.58 -23.08
CA ASP A 809 -4.87 -2.65 -23.90
C ASP A 809 -5.43 -2.09 -25.22
N LEU A 810 -6.25 -1.02 -25.16
CA LEU A 810 -6.76 -0.33 -26.34
C LEU A 810 -5.65 0.29 -27.21
N GLU A 811 -4.55 0.76 -26.62
CA GLU A 811 -3.40 1.22 -27.40
C GLU A 811 -2.69 0.05 -28.09
N THR A 812 -2.57 -1.12 -27.45
CA THR A 812 -2.00 -2.31 -28.10
C THR A 812 -2.88 -2.83 -29.23
N ASP A 813 -4.21 -2.95 -29.06
CA ASP A 813 -5.12 -3.33 -30.15
C ASP A 813 -4.97 -2.33 -31.30
N LYS A 814 -5.07 -1.02 -31.03
CA LYS A 814 -4.88 0.02 -32.05
C LYS A 814 -3.54 -0.14 -32.80
N ARG A 815 -2.42 -0.36 -32.09
CA ARG A 815 -1.11 -0.60 -32.72
C ARG A 815 -1.15 -1.83 -33.62
N THR A 816 -1.73 -2.96 -33.18
CA THR A 816 -1.90 -4.14 -34.05
C THR A 816 -2.83 -3.90 -35.25
N LYS A 817 -3.85 -3.05 -35.13
CA LYS A 817 -4.72 -2.64 -36.24
C LYS A 817 -4.01 -1.71 -37.23
N ASP A 818 -3.18 -0.79 -36.75
CA ASP A 818 -2.34 0.05 -37.58
C ASP A 818 -1.28 -0.80 -38.33
N ASP A 819 -0.65 -1.79 -37.66
CA ASP A 819 0.27 -2.75 -38.28
C ASP A 819 -0.42 -3.68 -39.30
N GLU A 820 -1.60 -4.21 -38.98
CA GLU A 820 -2.44 -4.99 -39.91
C GLU A 820 -2.79 -4.16 -41.15
N ALA A 821 -3.19 -2.90 -40.96
CA ALA A 821 -3.47 -1.98 -42.06
C ALA A 821 -2.22 -1.63 -42.89
N LEU A 822 -1.03 -1.57 -42.27
CA LEU A 822 0.25 -1.33 -42.96
C LEU A 822 0.67 -2.56 -43.77
N TYR A 823 0.53 -3.77 -43.20
CA TYR A 823 0.75 -5.03 -43.91
C TYR A 823 -0.20 -5.22 -45.10
N LEU A 824 -1.49 -4.89 -44.93
CA LEU A 824 -2.48 -4.91 -46.01
C LEU A 824 -2.19 -3.86 -47.09
N ARG A 825 -1.66 -2.68 -46.74
CA ARG A 825 -1.18 -1.68 -47.73
C ARG A 825 0.06 -2.15 -48.48
N ASN A 826 1.00 -2.80 -47.80
CA ASN A 826 2.22 -3.31 -48.43
C ASN A 826 1.91 -4.47 -49.40
N THR A 827 1.11 -5.45 -48.98
CA THR A 827 0.68 -6.55 -49.87
C THR A 827 -0.21 -6.07 -51.03
N LEU A 828 -1.05 -5.04 -50.82
CA LEU A 828 -1.77 -4.36 -51.91
C LEU A 828 -0.80 -3.67 -52.88
N LYS A 829 0.27 -3.04 -52.38
CA LYS A 829 1.30 -2.42 -53.21
C LYS A 829 2.11 -3.46 -53.99
N GLU A 830 2.56 -4.53 -53.35
CA GLU A 830 3.30 -5.63 -53.99
C GLU A 830 2.48 -6.30 -55.11
N THR A 831 1.17 -6.51 -54.89
CA THR A 831 0.28 -7.04 -55.92
C THR A 831 0.00 -6.03 -57.04
N GLN A 832 -0.06 -4.72 -56.74
CA GLN A 832 -0.11 -3.67 -57.77
C GLN A 832 1.19 -3.57 -58.58
N ASP A 833 2.36 -3.61 -57.94
CA ASP A 833 3.66 -3.55 -58.60
C ASP A 833 3.92 -4.81 -59.44
N SER A 834 3.51 -5.98 -58.95
CA SER A 834 3.49 -7.24 -59.72
C SER A 834 2.56 -7.13 -60.93
N LEU A 835 1.33 -6.64 -60.76
CA LEU A 835 0.39 -6.40 -61.86
C LEU A 835 0.92 -5.36 -62.87
N ASN A 836 1.66 -4.36 -62.41
CA ASN A 836 2.30 -3.36 -63.26
C ASN A 836 3.57 -3.91 -63.94
N GLN A 837 4.29 -4.85 -63.34
CA GLN A 837 5.35 -5.62 -63.99
C GLN A 837 4.76 -6.54 -65.07
N GLU A 838 3.70 -7.29 -64.78
CA GLU A 838 2.96 -8.09 -65.77
C GLU A 838 2.42 -7.23 -66.91
N LYS A 839 1.78 -6.09 -66.64
CA LYS A 839 1.36 -5.13 -67.68
C LYS A 839 2.53 -4.65 -68.54
N ARG A 840 3.70 -4.37 -67.95
CA ARG A 840 4.92 -3.96 -68.67
C ARG A 840 5.48 -5.11 -69.52
N VAL A 841 5.62 -6.31 -68.96
CA VAL A 841 6.07 -7.51 -69.69
C VAL A 841 5.11 -7.84 -70.84
N ASN A 842 3.79 -7.87 -70.59
CA ASN A 842 2.77 -8.13 -71.60
C ASN A 842 2.75 -7.04 -72.69
N SER A 843 3.00 -5.77 -72.33
CA SER A 843 3.17 -4.67 -73.29
C SER A 843 4.46 -4.81 -74.10
N SER A 844 5.58 -5.19 -73.48
CA SER A 844 6.86 -5.44 -74.16
C SER A 844 6.81 -6.70 -75.03
N VAL A 845 6.03 -7.71 -74.67
CA VAL A 845 5.77 -8.90 -75.51
C VAL A 845 4.89 -8.52 -76.71
N LYS A 846 3.87 -7.67 -76.52
CA LYS A 846 3.07 -7.12 -77.63
C LYS A 846 3.90 -6.23 -78.55
N LEU A 847 4.76 -5.37 -78.01
CA LEU A 847 5.64 -4.50 -78.79
C LEU A 847 6.75 -5.31 -79.47
N GLY A 848 7.40 -6.26 -78.80
CA GLY A 848 8.39 -7.16 -79.41
C GLY A 848 7.81 -7.98 -80.56
N ARG A 849 6.64 -8.62 -80.35
CA ARG A 849 5.91 -9.32 -81.42
C ARG A 849 5.53 -8.40 -82.59
N ASN A 850 5.32 -7.11 -82.36
CA ASN A 850 4.98 -6.12 -83.38
C ASN A 850 6.21 -5.43 -84.02
N VAL A 851 7.42 -5.55 -83.47
CA VAL A 851 8.63 -4.86 -83.94
C VAL A 851 9.60 -5.82 -84.65
N ASP A 852 9.83 -7.01 -84.09
CA ASP A 852 10.79 -7.97 -84.68
C ASP A 852 10.32 -8.55 -86.03
N GLN A 853 9.01 -8.55 -86.31
CA GLN A 853 8.47 -8.97 -87.62
C GLN A 853 8.71 -7.96 -88.77
N SER A 854 9.27 -6.76 -88.51
CA SER A 854 9.42 -5.73 -89.56
C SER A 854 10.86 -5.23 -89.81
N GLN A 855 11.86 -5.56 -88.97
CA GLN A 855 13.24 -5.05 -89.16
C GLN A 855 14.36 -6.09 -89.02
N SER A 856 14.09 -7.32 -88.58
CA SER A 856 15.14 -8.32 -88.29
C SER A 856 15.61 -9.17 -89.51
N ASN A 857 15.57 -8.60 -90.73
CA ASN A 857 15.79 -9.36 -91.98
C ASN A 857 16.90 -8.85 -92.93
N GLU A 858 17.57 -7.72 -92.64
CA GLU A 858 18.62 -7.18 -93.54
C GLU A 858 20.06 -7.14 -92.98
N LEU A 859 20.29 -7.31 -91.67
CA LEU A 859 21.59 -7.01 -91.05
C LEU A 859 22.43 -8.19 -90.52
N ILE A 860 21.99 -9.45 -90.66
CA ILE A 860 22.81 -10.64 -90.33
C ILE A 860 23.19 -11.43 -91.60
N ARG A 861 23.86 -10.73 -92.52
CA ARG A 861 24.60 -11.33 -93.65
C ARG A 861 26.05 -10.80 -93.76
N ARG A 862 26.72 -10.59 -92.62
CA ARG A 862 28.17 -10.38 -92.50
C ARG A 862 28.66 -10.67 -91.07
N SER A 863 29.95 -10.98 -90.98
CA SER A 863 30.71 -11.37 -89.78
C SER A 863 30.27 -12.67 -89.10
N GLY A 864 31.16 -13.66 -89.07
CA GLY A 864 31.14 -14.72 -88.06
C GLY A 864 31.93 -14.28 -86.81
N GLY A 865 31.81 -15.04 -85.74
CA GLY A 865 32.54 -14.82 -84.49
C GLY A 865 31.86 -15.53 -83.31
N SER A 866 32.64 -16.20 -82.47
CA SER A 866 32.14 -16.97 -81.32
C SER A 866 31.63 -16.06 -80.20
N THR A 867 30.57 -16.46 -79.50
CA THR A 867 30.60 -16.81 -78.05
C THR A 867 29.21 -17.28 -77.57
N ALA A 868 29.15 -17.83 -76.36
CA ALA A 868 27.94 -18.43 -75.79
C ALA A 868 27.01 -17.42 -75.10
N THR A 869 25.73 -17.77 -74.96
CA THR A 869 24.85 -17.23 -73.90
C THR A 869 23.74 -18.24 -73.59
N LEU A 870 23.19 -18.15 -72.36
CA LEU A 870 22.19 -19.09 -71.84
C LEU A 870 20.79 -18.82 -72.42
N HIS A 871 19.92 -19.84 -72.35
CA HIS A 871 18.47 -19.66 -72.40
C HIS A 871 17.80 -20.48 -71.29
N HIS A 872 16.91 -19.84 -70.53
CA HIS A 872 16.13 -20.51 -69.49
C HIS A 872 14.86 -21.13 -70.08
N HIS A 873 14.60 -22.40 -69.80
CA HIS A 873 13.28 -22.99 -70.00
C HIS A 873 12.36 -22.66 -68.81
N CYS A 874 11.20 -22.08 -69.11
CA CYS A 874 10.03 -22.13 -68.23
C CYS A 874 9.14 -23.31 -68.66
N PRO A 875 8.82 -24.28 -67.78
CA PRO A 875 7.99 -25.42 -68.11
C PRO A 875 6.48 -25.08 -68.04
N PRO A 876 5.64 -25.53 -69.00
CA PRO A 876 4.20 -25.28 -68.99
C PRO A 876 3.43 -26.38 -68.25
N ASP A 877 3.27 -26.27 -66.92
CA ASP A 877 2.48 -27.28 -66.17
C ASP A 877 1.87 -26.78 -64.84
N THR A 878 0.94 -25.82 -64.93
CA THR A 878 0.32 -25.13 -63.77
C THR A 878 -1.18 -25.42 -63.57
N THR A 879 -1.93 -25.73 -64.63
CA THR A 879 -3.40 -25.81 -64.59
C THR A 879 -3.92 -26.96 -63.72
N ALA A 880 -3.34 -28.15 -63.84
CA ALA A 880 -3.72 -29.32 -63.04
C ALA A 880 -3.46 -29.11 -61.55
N LYS A 881 -2.28 -28.59 -61.19
CA LYS A 881 -1.88 -28.31 -59.79
C LYS A 881 -2.80 -27.26 -59.15
N VAL A 882 -3.16 -26.21 -59.87
CA VAL A 882 -4.11 -25.19 -59.40
C VAL A 882 -5.50 -25.77 -59.13
N GLN A 883 -5.99 -26.74 -59.91
CA GLN A 883 -7.27 -27.39 -59.61
C GLN A 883 -7.23 -28.22 -58.31
N THR A 884 -6.16 -28.97 -58.07
CA THR A 884 -6.01 -29.76 -56.83
C THR A 884 -5.89 -28.85 -55.62
N ILE A 885 -5.04 -27.83 -55.68
CA ILE A 885 -4.90 -26.80 -54.63
C ILE A 885 -6.24 -26.13 -54.32
N LYS A 886 -7.07 -25.84 -55.34
CA LYS A 886 -8.42 -25.27 -55.16
C LYS A 886 -9.41 -26.23 -54.49
N ARG A 887 -9.33 -27.54 -54.75
CA ARG A 887 -10.15 -28.56 -54.03
C ARG A 887 -9.75 -28.63 -52.55
N ASP A 888 -8.45 -28.67 -52.27
CA ASP A 888 -7.92 -28.70 -50.89
C ASP A 888 -8.25 -27.43 -50.10
N LEU A 889 -8.13 -26.25 -50.72
CA LEU A 889 -8.56 -24.99 -50.12
C LEU A 889 -10.06 -24.99 -49.81
N ASN A 890 -10.90 -25.40 -50.75
CA ASN A 890 -12.34 -25.50 -50.51
C ASN A 890 -12.68 -26.50 -49.40
N GLN A 891 -11.96 -27.63 -49.30
CA GLN A 891 -12.18 -28.59 -48.21
C GLN A 891 -11.70 -28.05 -46.85
N LYS A 892 -10.57 -27.32 -46.81
CA LYS A 892 -10.09 -26.64 -45.59
C LYS A 892 -11.03 -25.52 -45.14
N VAL A 893 -11.57 -24.72 -46.08
CA VAL A 893 -12.59 -23.70 -45.80
C VAL A 893 -13.89 -24.36 -45.29
N SER A 894 -14.32 -25.47 -45.88
CA SER A 894 -15.50 -26.21 -45.39
C SER A 894 -15.33 -26.71 -43.95
N ARG A 895 -14.15 -27.26 -43.60
CA ARG A 895 -13.81 -27.68 -42.23
C ARG A 895 -13.80 -26.48 -41.26
N LYS A 896 -13.15 -25.37 -41.63
CA LYS A 896 -13.15 -24.14 -40.80
C LYS A 896 -14.55 -23.54 -40.63
N ASN A 897 -15.40 -23.59 -41.66
CA ASN A 897 -16.78 -23.11 -41.56
C ASN A 897 -17.65 -23.99 -40.64
N TYR A 898 -17.36 -25.30 -40.57
CA TYR A 898 -17.97 -26.20 -39.59
C TYR A 898 -17.49 -25.88 -38.17
N GLU A 899 -16.17 -25.80 -37.97
CA GLU A 899 -15.50 -25.45 -36.71
C GLU A 899 -15.98 -24.10 -36.14
N ILE A 900 -16.05 -23.06 -36.97
CA ILE A 900 -16.62 -21.74 -36.62
C ILE A 900 -18.11 -21.84 -36.25
N LYS A 901 -18.86 -22.79 -36.83
CA LYS A 901 -20.26 -23.00 -36.46
C LYS A 901 -20.38 -23.67 -35.10
N THR A 902 -19.55 -24.67 -34.79
CA THR A 902 -19.51 -25.33 -33.47
C THR A 902 -19.11 -24.35 -32.38
N LEU A 903 -18.00 -23.62 -32.58
CA LEU A 903 -17.52 -22.61 -31.62
C LEU A 903 -18.54 -21.48 -31.38
N LYS A 904 -19.34 -21.11 -32.40
CA LYS A 904 -20.45 -20.16 -32.22
C LYS A 904 -21.64 -20.73 -31.46
N GLN A 905 -21.87 -22.04 -31.53
CA GLN A 905 -22.89 -22.70 -30.73
C GLN A 905 -22.42 -22.79 -29.26
N GLU A 906 -21.20 -23.27 -29.03
CA GLU A 906 -20.57 -23.34 -27.70
C GLU A 906 -20.51 -21.95 -27.02
N LEU A 907 -20.19 -20.89 -27.78
CA LEU A 907 -20.21 -19.51 -27.27
C LEU A 907 -21.62 -19.03 -26.90
N ASN A 908 -22.66 -19.42 -27.63
CA ASN A 908 -24.03 -19.09 -27.27
C ASN A 908 -24.48 -19.85 -26.01
N GLU A 909 -24.17 -21.15 -25.92
CA GLU A 909 -24.47 -21.97 -24.74
C GLU A 909 -23.73 -21.45 -23.47
N ALA A 910 -22.53 -20.90 -23.64
CA ALA A 910 -21.80 -20.19 -22.58
C ALA A 910 -22.44 -18.82 -22.22
N LEU A 911 -22.93 -18.05 -23.20
CA LEU A 911 -23.64 -16.79 -22.95
C LEU A 911 -24.98 -17.01 -22.23
N ASP A 912 -25.71 -18.06 -22.59
CA ASP A 912 -26.98 -18.42 -21.94
C ASP A 912 -26.74 -18.85 -20.48
N THR A 913 -25.71 -19.66 -20.19
CA THR A 913 -25.35 -20.02 -18.81
C THR A 913 -24.84 -18.84 -17.99
N ILE A 914 -24.11 -17.88 -18.58
CA ILE A 914 -23.74 -16.62 -17.91
C ILE A 914 -24.99 -15.76 -17.63
N SER A 915 -25.96 -15.74 -18.55
CA SER A 915 -27.24 -15.04 -18.37
C SER A 915 -28.06 -15.63 -17.21
N GLU A 916 -28.18 -16.96 -17.13
CA GLU A 916 -28.83 -17.66 -16.01
C GLU A 916 -28.12 -17.38 -14.67
N GLN A 917 -26.78 -17.41 -14.65
CA GLN A 917 -26.01 -17.08 -13.44
C GLN A 917 -26.21 -15.63 -13.02
N SER A 918 -26.20 -14.67 -13.95
CA SER A 918 -26.46 -13.25 -13.67
C SER A 918 -27.87 -13.03 -13.13
N HIS A 919 -28.88 -13.72 -13.69
CA HIS A 919 -30.24 -13.69 -13.19
C HIS A 919 -30.34 -14.28 -11.78
N LYS A 920 -29.63 -15.38 -11.50
CA LYS A 920 -29.57 -16.00 -10.17
C LYS A 920 -28.90 -15.10 -9.13
N VAL A 921 -27.81 -14.41 -9.48
CA VAL A 921 -27.15 -13.41 -8.61
C VAL A 921 -28.11 -12.26 -8.30
N LYS A 922 -28.81 -11.69 -9.30
CA LYS A 922 -29.84 -10.68 -9.06
C LYS A 922 -30.96 -11.14 -8.13
N LEU A 923 -31.35 -12.42 -8.22
CA LEU A 923 -32.41 -12.98 -7.37
C LEU A 923 -31.94 -13.13 -5.91
N LEU A 924 -30.67 -13.51 -5.70
CA LEU A 924 -30.03 -13.53 -4.38
C LEU A 924 -29.80 -12.12 -3.82
N GLU A 925 -29.42 -11.13 -4.65
CA GLU A 925 -29.32 -9.73 -4.25
C GLU A 925 -30.67 -9.13 -3.80
N LEU A 926 -31.77 -9.56 -4.43
CA LEU A 926 -33.12 -9.15 -4.03
C LEU A 926 -33.54 -9.83 -2.71
N GLN A 927 -33.25 -11.12 -2.55
CA GLN A 927 -33.49 -11.85 -1.29
C GLN A 927 -32.63 -11.36 -0.13
N SER A 928 -31.47 -10.75 -0.40
CA SER A 928 -30.60 -10.11 0.61
C SER A 928 -31.06 -8.68 1.00
N LYS A 929 -32.12 -8.17 0.36
CA LYS A 929 -32.70 -6.83 0.60
C LYS A 929 -34.12 -6.89 1.18
N THR A 930 -34.59 -8.09 1.57
CA THR A 930 -35.90 -8.38 2.18
C THR A 930 -35.73 -9.08 3.51
#